data_AF-A0AAV2PNP7-F1
#
_entry.id   AF-A0AAV2PNP7-F1
#
_cell.length_a   1.000
_cell.length_b   1.000
_cell.length_c   1.000
_cell.angle_alpha   90.00
_cell.angle_beta   90.00
_cell.angle_gamma   90.00
#
_symmetry.space_group_name_H-M   'P 1'
#
loop_
_entity.id
_entity.type
_entity.pdbx_description
1 polymer ?
#
loop_
_entity_poly.entity_id
_entity_poly.type
_entity_poly.pdbx_seq_one_letter_code
_entity_poly.pdbx_strand_id
1 'polypeptide(L)'
;MQLSVGLSLVLALGTNFLTSFVVYHTFPHRNLKKHSLFHMMFLPLSWLQGTLHAELAFHHIVEQYLPECHNFIGGILVQINWKEVVAVSQQDSNNQVVIPSDENCWPTQLHTCLLKLLVRISMEPSVRQSSLLQTLLLDSEQFSWQLIDGVSFENVINWWVMSCDPRIVLDMDSRNPVDIAIIQLLHRAAGYTPDTVVFHVDTGAKRRLLLRAMVRLMTTAAARHKALLSARPQIFTITIIKLFMHMEATLVNTVPLEQQWTEGGFLSTEALALVTGGASSATLQEVASSALVTWLTEEEHSSPGLIVPFLATASHLVLHLNHRNPIIEASLISIFKQIEWVGWEGEITWHGVVSTLSFPLTNPSTMLSLAIQEGHILVVYAHTKWRRLQAYGQPQEDLMVLSHLCELLELIQPNDKIENSLILLCSEIVDMIGCLAVDGSYNVAVWQHSENVAKFLDMCAQDRSTSGLLAVIGLGRYSQLSLNVRLICRAISVFLLLQMPAQGVFRTHPTHKYCGEDEDNMGIGSDMEDLERLKALRTNSLYVTLNHALTACLDFIEDPKHCIQDTYCLLSQMVSTLMLHPMLRHLAPPSLSAKITSAPANLADSLVLNNSNASNSVAPSAPVLLFESESLINIEENTVPTAPTE
;
A
#
# COMPACT_ATOMS: atom_id res chain seq x y z
N MET A 1 32.25 31.24 61.15
CA MET A 1 31.22 30.82 62.14
C MET A 1 29.78 31.01 61.64
N GLN A 2 29.47 31.97 60.75
CA GLN A 2 28.13 32.10 60.12
C GLN A 2 27.82 31.07 59.01
N LEU A 3 28.81 30.40 58.43
CA LEU A 3 28.59 29.32 57.45
C LEU A 3 28.08 27.99 58.05
N SER A 4 28.28 27.76 59.35
CA SER A 4 27.91 26.49 60.00
C SER A 4 26.44 26.45 60.44
N VAL A 5 25.84 27.61 60.70
CA VAL A 5 24.43 27.73 61.11
C VAL A 5 23.49 27.63 59.89
N GLY A 6 23.91 28.12 58.72
CA GLY A 6 23.15 27.98 57.47
C GLY A 6 23.09 26.54 56.95
N LEU A 7 24.19 25.77 57.09
CA LEU A 7 24.23 24.37 56.65
C LEU A 7 23.35 23.44 57.50
N SER A 8 23.22 23.75 58.80
CA SER A 8 22.43 22.96 59.74
C SER A 8 20.92 23.16 59.56
N LEU A 9 20.49 24.34 59.07
CA LEU A 9 19.09 24.61 58.78
C LEU A 9 18.63 24.00 57.45
N VAL A 10 19.54 23.87 56.48
CA VAL A 10 19.29 23.24 55.17
C VAL A 10 19.17 21.72 55.29
N LEU A 11 19.87 21.10 56.25
CA LEU A 11 19.73 19.67 56.56
C LEU A 11 18.46 19.32 57.35
N ALA A 12 17.83 20.30 58.02
CA ALA A 12 16.64 20.08 58.85
C ALA A 12 15.30 20.19 58.09
N LEU A 13 15.30 20.68 56.84
CA LEU A 13 14.10 20.96 56.04
C LEU A 13 14.08 20.13 54.74
N GLY A 14 14.32 18.83 54.86
CA GLY A 14 14.53 17.87 53.76
C GLY A 14 13.36 17.65 52.79
N THR A 15 12.28 18.43 52.84
CA THR A 15 11.10 18.28 51.97
C THR A 15 10.61 19.59 51.33
N ASN A 16 11.11 20.77 51.76
CA ASN A 16 10.59 22.08 51.31
C ASN A 16 11.57 22.89 50.44
N PHE A 17 12.71 22.32 50.05
CA PHE A 17 13.75 23.05 49.32
C PHE A 17 13.44 23.18 47.82
N LEU A 18 12.76 22.20 47.20
CA LEU A 18 12.35 22.26 45.79
C LEU A 18 11.27 23.34 45.57
N THR A 19 10.27 23.41 46.46
CA THR A 19 9.28 24.50 46.49
C THR A 19 9.95 25.84 46.76
N SER A 20 10.90 25.92 47.68
CA SER A 20 11.64 27.16 47.94
C SER A 20 12.54 27.57 46.78
N PHE A 21 13.19 26.63 46.07
CA PHE A 21 14.06 26.90 44.93
C PHE A 21 13.25 27.32 43.70
N VAL A 22 12.16 26.61 43.40
CA VAL A 22 11.24 26.97 42.31
C VAL A 22 10.59 28.33 42.58
N VAL A 23 10.12 28.59 43.80
CA VAL A 23 9.51 29.88 44.18
C VAL A 23 10.51 31.04 44.17
N TYR A 24 11.77 30.80 44.57
CA TYR A 24 12.81 31.85 44.54
C TYR A 24 13.33 32.14 43.12
N HIS A 25 13.23 31.18 42.20
CA HIS A 25 13.71 31.30 40.82
C HIS A 25 12.63 31.69 39.80
N THR A 26 11.34 31.68 40.16
CA THR A 26 10.23 32.21 39.32
C THR A 26 10.04 33.73 39.37
N PHE A 27 10.86 34.50 40.13
CA PHE A 27 10.84 35.97 40.10
C PHE A 27 12.05 36.58 39.35
N PRO A 28 11.85 37.64 38.55
CA PRO A 28 12.80 38.08 37.55
C PRO A 28 13.91 38.93 38.18
N HIS A 29 15.05 38.34 38.53
CA HIS A 29 16.22 39.10 38.96
C HIS A 29 17.50 38.75 38.19
N ARG A 30 17.72 39.54 37.12
CA ARG A 30 18.94 40.14 36.53
C ARG A 30 20.38 39.63 36.79
N ASN A 31 20.67 38.56 37.53
CA ASN A 31 22.05 38.17 37.85
C ASN A 31 22.34 36.67 37.62
N LEU A 32 22.07 36.14 36.42
CA LEU A 32 22.31 34.72 36.07
C LEU A 32 23.81 34.30 36.04
N LYS A 33 24.77 35.21 35.83
CA LYS A 33 26.18 34.85 35.61
C LYS A 33 26.94 34.28 36.83
N LYS A 34 26.37 34.29 38.04
CA LYS A 34 27.04 33.77 39.26
C LYS A 34 26.53 32.40 39.73
N HIS A 35 25.57 31.78 39.04
CA HIS A 35 24.87 30.59 39.54
C HIS A 35 25.38 29.23 38.99
N SER A 36 26.23 29.22 37.96
CA SER A 36 26.83 27.97 37.42
C SER A 36 27.64 27.18 38.47
N LEU A 37 28.19 27.87 39.47
CA LEU A 37 28.95 27.25 40.58
C LEU A 37 28.07 26.52 41.60
N PHE A 38 26.80 26.90 41.75
CA PHE A 38 25.88 26.21 42.66
C PHE A 38 25.36 24.91 42.05
N HIS A 39 25.17 24.86 40.72
CA HIS A 39 24.71 23.67 39.99
C HIS A 39 25.61 22.44 40.17
N MET A 40 26.94 22.60 40.26
CA MET A 40 27.85 21.46 40.51
C MET A 40 27.76 20.88 41.94
N MET A 41 27.27 21.64 42.93
CA MET A 41 27.09 21.14 44.30
C MET A 41 25.85 20.24 44.47
N PHE A 42 24.96 20.16 43.48
CA PHE A 42 23.72 19.36 43.56
C PHE A 42 23.82 17.97 42.89
N LEU A 43 24.84 17.72 42.06
CA LEU A 43 25.10 16.40 41.46
C LEU A 43 25.22 15.22 42.47
N PRO A 44 25.73 15.38 43.71
CA PRO A 44 25.89 14.25 44.63
C PRO A 44 24.68 13.99 45.55
N LEU A 45 23.55 14.68 45.38
CA LEU A 45 22.48 14.66 46.37
C LEU A 45 21.54 13.46 46.23
N SER A 46 21.46 12.68 47.31
CA SER A 46 20.66 11.45 47.46
C SER A 46 19.14 11.64 47.52
N TRP A 47 18.62 12.87 47.45
CA TRP A 47 17.18 13.19 47.53
C TRP A 47 16.48 13.31 46.17
N LEU A 48 17.17 13.02 45.06
CA LEU A 48 16.54 12.74 43.76
C LEU A 48 15.78 11.40 43.75
N GLN A 49 15.16 11.03 44.87
CA GLN A 49 14.19 9.96 44.96
C GLN A 49 12.88 10.48 44.34
N GLY A 50 12.70 10.18 43.05
CA GLY A 50 11.55 10.43 42.18
C GLY A 50 10.25 10.80 42.86
N THR A 51 10.09 12.07 43.20
CA THR A 51 8.79 12.64 43.58
C THR A 51 8.22 13.37 42.37
N LEU A 52 6.93 13.15 42.08
CA LEU A 52 6.18 13.81 40.99
C LEU A 52 6.38 15.33 40.96
N HIS A 53 6.54 15.95 42.13
CA HIS A 53 6.77 17.39 42.26
C HIS A 53 8.10 17.85 41.66
N ALA A 54 9.16 17.04 41.75
CA ALA A 54 10.44 17.32 41.13
C ALA A 54 10.34 17.22 39.61
N GLU A 55 9.63 16.22 39.08
CA GLU A 55 9.44 15.99 37.64
C GLU A 55 8.57 17.05 36.99
N LEU A 56 7.46 17.45 37.64
CA LEU A 56 6.63 18.58 37.21
C LEU A 56 7.43 19.89 37.23
N ALA A 57 8.28 20.09 38.25
CA ALA A 57 9.19 21.23 38.30
C ALA A 57 10.23 21.20 37.18
N PHE A 58 10.85 20.05 36.90
CA PHE A 58 11.77 19.89 35.76
C PHE A 58 11.08 20.17 34.44
N HIS A 59 9.88 19.61 34.24
CA HIS A 59 9.07 19.84 33.06
C HIS A 59 8.76 21.34 32.87
N HIS A 60 8.32 22.03 33.93
CA HIS A 60 8.01 23.45 33.87
C HIS A 60 9.25 24.31 33.58
N ILE A 61 10.41 23.99 34.16
CA ILE A 61 11.66 24.70 33.87
C ILE A 61 12.12 24.47 32.42
N VAL A 62 11.98 23.24 31.91
CA VAL A 62 12.30 22.94 30.51
C VAL A 62 11.33 23.64 29.56
N GLU A 63 10.05 23.79 29.91
CA GLU A 63 9.08 24.58 29.14
C GLU A 63 9.42 26.06 29.02
N GLN A 64 10.07 26.66 30.02
CA GLN A 64 10.45 28.07 29.97
C GLN A 64 11.67 28.37 29.08
N TYR A 65 12.23 27.36 28.38
CA TYR A 65 13.27 27.53 27.36
C TYR A 65 14.52 28.32 27.82
N LEU A 66 15.02 28.04 29.03
CA LEU A 66 16.28 28.59 29.52
C LEU A 66 17.47 27.66 29.17
N PRO A 67 18.35 28.00 28.22
CA PRO A 67 19.37 27.07 27.71
C PRO A 67 20.38 26.62 28.77
N GLU A 68 20.76 27.51 29.69
CA GLU A 68 21.66 27.18 30.81
C GLU A 68 21.03 26.13 31.76
N CYS A 69 19.71 26.10 31.85
CA CYS A 69 18.97 25.13 32.66
C CYS A 69 18.85 23.77 31.95
N HIS A 70 18.76 23.72 30.62
CA HIS A 70 18.63 22.47 29.86
C HIS A 70 19.86 21.57 30.00
N ASN A 71 21.06 22.14 29.97
CA ASN A 71 22.31 21.39 30.19
C ASN A 71 22.39 20.81 31.61
N PHE A 72 22.04 21.62 32.61
CA PHE A 72 22.01 21.18 34.01
C PHE A 72 20.97 20.08 34.24
N ILE A 73 19.75 20.28 33.75
CA ILE A 73 18.66 19.31 33.87
C ILE A 73 19.02 18.02 33.14
N GLY A 74 19.53 18.10 31.90
CA GLY A 74 20.00 16.93 31.17
C GLY A 74 21.11 16.18 31.92
N GLY A 75 22.06 16.90 32.52
CA GLY A 75 23.13 16.31 33.33
C GLY A 75 22.62 15.56 34.56
N ILE A 76 21.52 16.03 35.18
CA ILE A 76 20.85 15.34 36.30
C ILE A 76 20.02 14.15 35.79
N LEU A 77 19.18 14.37 34.77
CA LEU A 77 18.23 13.37 34.27
C LEU A 77 18.93 12.08 33.87
N VAL A 78 20.10 12.15 33.25
CA VAL A 78 20.88 10.96 32.83
C VAL A 78 21.52 10.18 33.99
N GLN A 79 21.50 10.72 35.22
CA GLN A 79 22.06 10.07 36.41
C GLN A 79 20.98 9.42 37.29
N ILE A 80 19.71 9.71 37.06
CA ILE A 80 18.59 9.17 37.84
C ILE A 80 18.32 7.72 37.43
N ASN A 81 18.09 6.85 38.42
CA ASN A 81 17.65 5.48 38.18
C ASN A 81 16.15 5.43 37.83
N TRP A 82 15.81 5.79 36.60
CA TRP A 82 14.41 5.87 36.14
C TRP A 82 13.64 4.56 36.22
N LYS A 83 14.33 3.41 36.10
CA LYS A 83 13.72 2.09 36.27
C LYS A 83 13.09 1.92 37.65
N GLU A 84 13.78 2.38 38.70
CA GLU A 84 13.28 2.32 40.07
C GLU A 84 12.13 3.31 40.29
N VAL A 85 12.27 4.56 39.80
CA VAL A 85 11.22 5.58 39.91
C VAL A 85 9.91 5.12 39.26
N VAL A 86 9.99 4.60 38.03
CA VAL A 86 8.84 4.07 37.31
C VAL A 86 8.25 2.85 38.02
N ALA A 87 9.08 1.93 38.53
CA ALA A 87 8.61 0.75 39.25
C ALA A 87 7.82 1.12 40.52
N VAL A 88 8.29 2.10 41.30
CA VAL A 88 7.58 2.58 42.50
C VAL A 88 6.23 3.18 42.12
N SER A 89 6.18 3.98 41.04
CA SER A 89 4.92 4.58 40.59
C SER A 89 3.82 3.56 40.29
N GLN A 90 4.20 2.41 39.76
CA GLN A 90 3.28 1.33 39.39
C GLN A 90 2.87 0.45 40.57
N GLN A 91 3.61 0.46 41.67
CA GLN A 91 3.28 -0.31 42.87
C GLN A 91 2.21 0.37 43.71
N ASP A 92 2.27 1.70 43.84
CA ASP A 92 1.29 2.46 44.62
C ASP A 92 -0.12 2.45 43.98
N SER A 93 -0.21 2.28 42.66
CA SER A 93 -1.49 2.16 41.95
C SER A 93 -2.20 0.82 42.16
N ASN A 94 -1.50 -0.27 42.51
CA ASN A 94 -2.13 -1.58 42.77
C ASN A 94 -2.89 -1.64 44.11
N ASN A 95 -2.68 -0.66 45.00
CA ASN A 95 -3.37 -0.56 46.30
C ASN A 95 -4.58 0.39 46.28
N GLN A 96 -4.86 1.07 45.17
CA GLN A 96 -6.06 1.89 45.00
C GLN A 96 -6.85 1.40 43.79
N VAL A 97 -8.17 1.34 43.92
CA VAL A 97 -9.08 1.02 42.81
C VAL A 97 -9.02 2.17 41.80
N VAL A 98 -8.12 2.07 40.82
CA VAL A 98 -7.97 3.08 39.77
C VAL A 98 -9.09 2.90 38.75
N ILE A 99 -9.96 3.89 38.66
CA ILE A 99 -10.91 4.03 37.56
C ILE A 99 -10.10 4.49 36.32
N PRO A 100 -10.25 3.86 35.14
CA PRO A 100 -9.36 4.08 33.97
C PRO A 100 -9.38 5.49 33.33
N SER A 101 -9.97 6.49 33.96
CA SER A 101 -10.26 7.81 33.37
C SER A 101 -9.83 9.01 34.21
N ASP A 102 -9.08 8.82 35.30
CA ASP A 102 -8.60 9.96 36.12
C ASP A 102 -7.31 10.55 35.53
N GLU A 103 -7.40 11.74 34.93
CA GLU A 103 -6.29 12.60 34.47
C GLU A 103 -5.25 12.92 35.57
N ASN A 104 -5.53 12.53 36.82
CA ASN A 104 -4.70 12.73 38.01
C ASN A 104 -3.99 11.46 38.52
N CYS A 105 -3.98 10.38 37.73
CA CYS A 105 -3.23 9.17 38.08
C CYS A 105 -1.72 9.43 37.99
N TRP A 106 -1.01 9.30 39.11
CA TRP A 106 0.43 9.59 39.21
C TRP A 106 1.28 8.89 38.13
N PRO A 107 1.13 7.58 37.86
CA PRO A 107 1.82 6.89 36.76
C PRO A 107 1.67 7.58 35.40
N THR A 108 0.46 7.99 35.03
CA THR A 108 0.18 8.63 33.75
C THR A 108 0.85 10.00 33.63
N GLN A 109 0.82 10.80 34.69
CA GLN A 109 1.49 12.10 34.73
C GLN A 109 3.01 11.96 34.67
N LEU A 110 3.58 11.02 35.43
CA LEU A 110 5.00 10.69 35.39
C LEU A 110 5.43 10.30 33.97
N HIS A 111 4.75 9.35 33.32
CA HIS A 111 5.13 8.88 31.98
C HIS A 111 5.03 10.01 30.95
N THR A 112 3.97 10.83 31.02
CA THR A 112 3.80 11.98 30.14
C THR A 112 4.92 13.01 30.32
N CYS A 113 5.25 13.38 31.56
CA CYS A 113 6.33 14.31 31.85
C CYS A 113 7.69 13.75 31.44
N LEU A 114 7.94 12.46 31.73
CA LEU A 114 9.18 11.78 31.41
C LEU A 114 9.40 11.72 29.89
N LEU A 115 8.39 11.34 29.10
CA LEU A 115 8.51 11.31 27.65
C LEU A 115 8.84 12.70 27.09
N LYS A 116 8.14 13.75 27.55
CA LYS A 116 8.42 15.14 27.16
C LYS A 116 9.86 15.53 27.49
N LEU A 117 10.33 15.21 28.69
CA LEU A 117 11.71 15.52 29.11
C LEU A 117 12.74 14.77 28.26
N LEU A 118 12.57 13.46 28.07
CA LEU A 118 13.48 12.61 27.27
C LEU A 118 13.59 13.13 25.83
N VAL A 119 12.46 13.43 25.20
CA VAL A 119 12.44 13.99 23.84
C VAL A 119 13.14 15.35 23.79
N ARG A 120 12.91 16.23 24.75
CA ARG A 120 13.53 17.57 24.75
C ARG A 120 15.03 17.53 24.99
N ILE A 121 15.49 16.81 26.02
CA ILE A 121 16.93 16.71 26.31
C ILE A 121 17.66 15.95 25.21
N SER A 122 16.98 15.04 24.51
CA SER A 122 17.57 14.37 23.35
C SER A 122 17.91 15.33 22.22
N MET A 123 17.37 16.55 22.20
CA MET A 123 17.69 17.58 21.22
C MET A 123 18.74 18.59 21.73
N GLU A 124 19.14 18.53 23.00
CA GLU A 124 20.09 19.48 23.58
C GLU A 124 21.54 19.17 23.17
N PRO A 125 22.26 20.06 22.47
CA PRO A 125 23.57 19.76 21.88
C PRO A 125 24.63 19.24 22.84
N SER A 126 24.66 19.73 24.09
CA SER A 126 25.66 19.33 25.07
C SER A 126 25.36 17.94 25.67
N VAL A 127 24.08 17.62 25.85
CA VAL A 127 23.63 16.37 26.50
C VAL A 127 23.70 15.21 25.50
N ARG A 128 23.45 15.49 24.21
CA ARG A 128 23.55 14.52 23.11
C ARG A 128 24.93 13.87 22.94
N GLN A 129 25.98 14.45 23.53
CA GLN A 129 27.34 13.87 23.52
C GLN A 129 27.54 12.84 24.64
N SER A 130 26.61 12.74 25.60
CA SER A 130 26.68 11.81 26.72
C SER A 130 26.19 10.42 26.32
N SER A 131 27.02 9.40 26.50
CA SER A 131 26.62 7.99 26.35
C SER A 131 25.56 7.55 27.37
N LEU A 132 25.46 8.25 28.50
CA LEU A 132 24.43 8.00 29.52
C LEU A 132 23.04 8.34 28.98
N LEU A 133 22.90 9.36 28.14
CA LEU A 133 21.62 9.71 27.52
C LEU A 133 21.16 8.59 26.57
N GLN A 134 22.07 8.07 25.73
CA GLN A 134 21.74 6.94 24.86
C GLN A 134 21.27 5.73 25.67
N THR A 135 21.99 5.41 26.75
CA THR A 135 21.63 4.29 27.63
C THR A 135 20.27 4.50 28.27
N LEU A 136 20.00 5.71 28.77
CA LEU A 136 18.71 6.07 29.34
C LEU A 136 17.56 5.90 28.33
N LEU A 137 17.73 6.36 27.08
CA LEU A 137 16.69 6.24 26.05
C LEU A 137 16.38 4.77 25.73
N LEU A 138 17.41 3.94 25.58
CA LEU A 138 17.26 2.50 25.34
C LEU A 138 16.58 1.79 26.53
N ASP A 139 16.99 2.12 27.75
CA ASP A 139 16.38 1.59 28.97
C ASP A 139 14.91 2.02 29.11
N SER A 140 14.58 3.21 28.63
CA SER A 140 13.24 3.78 28.68
C SER A 140 12.25 3.05 27.77
N GLU A 141 12.71 2.29 26.77
CA GLU A 141 11.83 1.48 25.91
C GLU A 141 10.99 0.46 26.71
N GLN A 142 11.47 0.04 27.88
CA GLN A 142 10.82 -0.96 28.73
C GLN A 142 9.69 -0.39 29.60
N PHE A 143 9.50 0.94 29.60
CA PHE A 143 8.48 1.58 30.41
C PHE A 143 7.07 1.41 29.82
N SER A 144 6.06 1.62 30.66
CA SER A 144 4.65 1.38 30.31
C SER A 144 4.05 2.55 29.54
N TRP A 145 4.52 2.76 28.31
CA TRP A 145 4.08 3.87 27.47
C TRP A 145 2.63 3.79 26.99
N GLN A 146 1.96 2.64 27.16
CA GLN A 146 0.52 2.52 26.97
C GLN A 146 -0.29 3.46 27.90
N LEU A 147 0.32 3.99 28.96
CA LEU A 147 -0.32 4.95 29.87
C LEU A 147 -0.47 6.35 29.26
N ILE A 148 0.22 6.65 28.15
CA ILE A 148 0.14 7.96 27.49
C ILE A 148 -0.99 7.94 26.46
N ASP A 149 -1.90 8.90 26.60
CA ASP A 149 -3.03 9.13 25.71
C ASP A 149 -2.61 9.76 24.37
N GLY A 150 -3.53 9.79 23.41
CA GLY A 150 -3.28 10.33 22.07
C GLY A 150 -2.89 11.82 22.10
N VAL A 151 -3.57 12.63 22.93
CA VAL A 151 -3.37 14.08 23.01
C VAL A 151 -1.99 14.43 23.58
N SER A 152 -1.56 13.78 24.67
CA SER A 152 -0.24 14.02 25.23
C SER A 152 0.87 13.57 24.28
N PHE A 153 0.67 12.45 23.58
CA PHE A 153 1.62 11.96 22.58
C PHE A 153 1.71 12.91 21.37
N GLU A 154 0.58 13.44 20.88
CA GLU A 154 0.56 14.42 19.81
C GLU A 154 1.38 15.66 20.15
N ASN A 155 1.24 16.19 21.37
CA ASN A 155 2.01 17.34 21.84
C ASN A 155 3.52 17.07 21.83
N VAL A 156 3.94 15.88 22.25
CA VAL A 156 5.35 15.45 22.22
C VAL A 156 5.85 15.37 20.77
N ILE A 157 5.12 14.69 19.90
CA ILE A 157 5.51 14.46 18.51
C ILE A 157 5.58 15.78 17.73
N ASN A 158 4.60 16.66 17.90
CA ASN A 158 4.60 17.97 17.25
C ASN A 158 5.81 18.80 17.68
N TRP A 159 6.16 18.79 18.98
CA TRP A 159 7.37 19.46 19.46
C TRP A 159 8.64 18.85 18.84
N TRP A 160 8.73 17.51 18.79
CA TRP A 160 9.89 16.82 18.21
C TRP A 160 10.09 17.20 16.74
N VAL A 161 9.02 17.14 15.93
CA VAL A 161 9.06 17.50 14.50
C VAL A 161 9.51 18.95 14.28
N MET A 162 9.12 19.88 15.17
CA MET A 162 9.53 21.28 15.07
C MET A 162 10.98 21.54 15.52
N SER A 163 11.56 20.64 16.31
CA SER A 163 12.83 20.90 17.01
C SER A 163 14.05 20.15 16.43
N CYS A 164 13.85 18.99 15.79
CA CYS A 164 14.94 18.19 15.25
C CYS A 164 15.40 18.65 13.85
N ASP A 165 16.64 18.27 13.48
CA ASP A 165 17.06 18.29 12.09
C ASP A 165 16.26 17.23 11.32
N PRO A 166 15.53 17.57 10.24
CA PRO A 166 14.67 16.62 9.55
C PRO A 166 15.42 15.44 8.93
N ARG A 167 16.75 15.52 8.76
CA ARG A 167 17.57 14.40 8.31
C ARG A 167 17.65 13.26 9.34
N ILE A 168 17.18 13.49 10.57
CA ILE A 168 17.15 12.49 11.65
C ILE A 168 16.47 11.18 11.24
N VAL A 169 15.44 11.26 10.37
CA VAL A 169 14.68 10.08 9.90
C VAL A 169 15.35 9.36 8.73
N LEU A 170 16.33 9.97 8.06
CA LEU A 170 16.99 9.41 6.88
C LEU A 170 18.05 8.39 7.26
N ASP A 171 17.99 7.20 6.66
CA ASP A 171 18.88 6.09 6.95
C ASP A 171 20.29 6.35 6.41
N MET A 172 21.13 6.91 7.28
CA MET A 172 22.48 7.35 6.96
C MET A 172 23.46 6.72 7.95
N ASP A 173 24.60 6.26 7.46
CA ASP A 173 25.66 5.67 8.30
C ASP A 173 26.18 6.64 9.37
N SER A 174 26.06 7.94 9.13
CA SER A 174 26.51 9.00 10.03
C SER A 174 25.46 9.42 11.08
N ARG A 175 24.38 8.66 11.25
CA ARG A 175 23.30 9.01 12.20
C ARG A 175 23.82 8.93 13.64
N ASN A 176 23.47 9.93 14.46
CA ASN A 176 23.85 9.92 15.87
C ASN A 176 23.11 8.77 16.59
N PRO A 177 23.77 7.96 17.44
CA PRO A 177 23.09 6.89 18.17
C PRO A 177 21.92 7.35 19.05
N VAL A 178 21.96 8.59 19.56
CA VAL A 178 20.83 9.20 20.30
C VAL A 178 19.61 9.40 19.41
N ASP A 179 19.80 9.68 18.12
CA ASP A 179 18.70 9.83 17.15
C ASP A 179 17.99 8.50 16.89
N ILE A 180 18.76 7.42 16.83
CA ILE A 180 18.21 6.06 16.70
C ILE A 180 17.39 5.73 17.95
N ALA A 181 17.97 5.93 19.13
CA ALA A 181 17.32 5.61 20.41
C ALA A 181 16.05 6.45 20.65
N ILE A 182 16.04 7.74 20.30
CA ILE A 182 14.82 8.55 20.47
C ILE A 182 13.71 8.15 19.49
N ILE A 183 14.04 7.80 18.25
CA ILE A 183 13.06 7.28 17.29
C ILE A 183 12.49 5.96 17.80
N GLN A 184 13.33 5.04 18.28
CA GLN A 184 12.88 3.77 18.88
C GLN A 184 11.95 4.00 20.08
N LEU A 185 12.29 4.92 20.97
CA LEU A 185 11.44 5.31 22.10
C LEU A 185 10.07 5.85 21.64
N LEU A 186 10.05 6.72 20.62
CA LEU A 186 8.78 7.24 20.07
C LEU A 186 7.93 6.14 19.43
N HIS A 187 8.56 5.18 18.74
CA HIS A 187 7.89 3.98 18.24
C HIS A 187 7.26 3.17 19.38
N ARG A 188 8.01 2.90 20.45
CA ARG A 188 7.51 2.23 21.66
C ARG A 188 6.34 3.00 22.29
N ALA A 189 6.46 4.32 22.40
CA ALA A 189 5.42 5.14 23.00
C ALA A 189 4.11 5.22 22.20
N ALA A 190 4.22 5.13 20.87
CA ALA A 190 3.08 5.01 19.98
C ALA A 190 2.44 3.61 19.99
N GLY A 191 3.06 2.60 20.61
CA GLY A 191 2.73 1.20 20.39
C GLY A 191 2.95 0.78 18.93
N TYR A 192 3.88 1.44 18.22
CA TYR A 192 4.18 1.23 16.81
C TYR A 192 5.44 0.35 16.66
N THR A 193 5.44 -0.80 17.33
CA THR A 193 6.48 -1.83 17.23
C THR A 193 5.85 -3.21 17.04
N PRO A 194 6.41 -4.12 16.23
CA PRO A 194 5.82 -5.44 15.94
C PRO A 194 5.64 -6.34 17.17
N ASP A 195 6.44 -6.16 18.21
CA ASP A 195 6.44 -6.91 19.46
C ASP A 195 5.59 -6.26 20.57
N THR A 196 4.76 -5.27 20.23
CA THR A 196 3.85 -4.62 21.20
C THR A 196 2.75 -5.57 21.61
N VAL A 197 2.58 -5.79 22.91
CA VAL A 197 1.54 -6.69 23.46
C VAL A 197 0.50 -5.98 24.35
N VAL A 198 0.79 -4.76 24.82
CA VAL A 198 -0.12 -3.95 25.64
C VAL A 198 -0.47 -2.68 24.89
N PHE A 199 -1.76 -2.37 24.81
CA PHE A 199 -2.29 -1.29 23.98
C PHE A 199 -3.09 -0.28 24.79
N HIS A 200 -2.96 0.99 24.43
CA HIS A 200 -3.92 2.04 24.78
C HIS A 200 -5.08 2.05 23.78
N VAL A 201 -6.24 2.60 24.14
CA VAL A 201 -7.36 2.81 23.20
C VAL A 201 -6.94 3.70 22.02
N ASP A 202 -6.09 4.70 22.27
CA ASP A 202 -5.58 5.62 21.25
C ASP A 202 -4.38 5.07 20.46
N THR A 203 -4.00 3.80 20.61
CA THR A 203 -2.82 3.23 19.92
C THR A 203 -2.86 3.51 18.41
N GLY A 204 -4.00 3.28 17.75
CA GLY A 204 -4.14 3.57 16.31
C GLY A 204 -3.93 5.05 15.98
N ALA A 205 -4.48 5.96 16.79
CA ALA A 205 -4.25 7.39 16.63
C ALA A 205 -2.77 7.77 16.81
N LYS A 206 -2.09 7.23 17.82
CA LYS A 206 -0.66 7.47 18.06
C LYS A 206 0.22 6.96 16.91
N ARG A 207 -0.08 5.78 16.35
CA ARG A 207 0.61 5.22 15.18
C ARG A 207 0.51 6.13 13.97
N ARG A 208 -0.71 6.62 13.67
CA ARG A 208 -0.97 7.58 12.59
C ARG A 208 -0.18 8.88 12.80
N LEU A 209 -0.18 9.43 14.01
CA LEU A 209 0.57 10.64 14.33
C LEU A 209 2.08 10.47 14.15
N LEU A 210 2.63 9.34 14.59
CA LEU A 210 4.05 9.04 14.42
C LEU A 210 4.41 8.86 12.95
N LEU A 211 3.62 8.10 12.18
CA LEU A 211 3.83 7.92 10.75
C LEU A 211 3.77 9.27 10.00
N ARG A 212 2.76 10.09 10.29
CA ARG A 212 2.64 11.46 9.76
C ARG A 212 3.87 12.29 10.09
N ALA A 213 4.40 12.20 11.31
CA ALA A 213 5.63 12.89 11.70
C ALA A 213 6.84 12.43 10.90
N MET A 214 7.02 11.12 10.71
CA MET A 214 8.11 10.57 9.88
C MET A 214 8.01 11.06 8.43
N VAL A 215 6.82 11.02 7.84
CA VAL A 215 6.54 11.53 6.49
C VAL A 215 6.85 13.03 6.39
N ARG A 216 6.36 13.83 7.34
CA ARG A 216 6.65 15.29 7.39
C ARG A 216 8.15 15.57 7.49
N LEU A 217 8.89 14.81 8.28
CA LEU A 217 10.34 14.97 8.41
C LEU A 217 11.07 14.59 7.12
N MET A 218 10.68 13.50 6.45
CA MET A 218 11.24 13.13 5.13
C MET A 218 10.96 14.21 4.08
N THR A 219 9.72 14.69 4.00
CA THR A 219 9.34 15.79 3.11
C THR A 219 10.14 17.06 3.40
N THR A 220 10.30 17.41 4.69
CA THR A 220 11.09 18.57 5.10
C THR A 220 12.58 18.38 4.80
N ALA A 221 13.13 17.18 4.98
CA ALA A 221 14.51 16.86 4.67
C ALA A 221 14.79 17.01 3.18
N ALA A 222 13.91 16.48 2.32
CA ALA A 222 13.98 16.65 0.87
C ALA A 222 13.90 18.12 0.45
N ALA A 223 13.00 18.90 1.07
CA ALA A 223 12.81 20.30 0.75
C ALA A 223 13.99 21.19 1.19
N ARG A 224 14.53 20.97 2.40
CA ARG A 224 15.65 21.76 2.96
C ARG A 224 17.02 21.30 2.45
N HIS A 225 17.17 20.02 2.10
CA HIS A 225 18.43 19.42 1.66
C HIS A 225 18.31 18.84 0.25
N LYS A 226 17.84 19.65 -0.72
CA LYS A 226 17.65 19.23 -2.13
C LYS A 226 18.89 18.57 -2.74
N ALA A 227 20.09 19.09 -2.44
CA ALA A 227 21.34 18.52 -2.90
C ALA A 227 21.58 17.08 -2.40
N LEU A 228 21.10 16.74 -1.19
CA LEU A 228 21.16 15.38 -0.66
C LEU A 228 20.24 14.44 -1.45
N LEU A 229 18.99 14.86 -1.70
CA LEU A 229 18.03 14.09 -2.50
C LEU A 229 18.55 13.85 -3.93
N SER A 230 19.10 14.88 -4.58
CA SER A 230 19.63 14.75 -5.94
C SER A 230 20.90 13.91 -6.02
N ALA A 231 21.82 14.04 -5.05
CA ALA A 231 23.10 13.32 -5.09
C ALA A 231 22.99 11.90 -4.55
N ARG A 232 22.05 11.64 -3.62
CA ARG A 232 21.90 10.36 -2.93
C ARG A 232 20.41 9.98 -2.74
N PRO A 233 19.63 9.83 -3.82
CA PRO A 233 18.21 9.47 -3.74
C PRO A 233 17.98 8.12 -3.04
N GLN A 234 18.92 7.19 -3.15
CA GLN A 234 18.87 5.87 -2.52
C GLN A 234 18.71 5.91 -1.00
N ILE A 235 19.19 6.96 -0.32
CA ILE A 235 18.99 7.12 1.13
C ILE A 235 17.50 7.28 1.43
N PHE A 236 16.80 8.09 0.62
CA PHE A 236 15.35 8.26 0.76
C PHE A 236 14.62 6.98 0.36
N THR A 237 15.01 6.33 -0.75
CA THR A 237 14.42 5.05 -1.18
C THR A 237 14.48 3.99 -0.09
N ILE A 238 15.66 3.73 0.49
CA ILE A 238 15.83 2.73 1.55
C ILE A 238 15.05 3.11 2.81
N THR A 239 15.04 4.39 3.18
CA THR A 239 14.27 4.88 4.34
C THR A 239 12.77 4.61 4.15
N ILE A 240 12.24 4.87 2.95
CA ILE A 240 10.82 4.68 2.62
C ILE A 240 10.46 3.19 2.56
N ILE A 241 11.30 2.34 1.97
CA ILE A 241 11.09 0.88 1.97
C ILE A 241 11.08 0.34 3.41
N LYS A 242 12.05 0.74 4.24
CA LYS A 242 12.11 0.35 5.67
C LYS A 242 10.87 0.83 6.43
N LEU A 243 10.34 2.00 6.09
CA LEU A 243 9.08 2.48 6.66
C LEU A 243 7.94 1.51 6.30
N PHE A 244 7.78 1.14 5.02
CA PHE A 244 6.74 0.20 4.58
C PHE A 244 6.86 -1.18 5.23
N MET A 245 8.07 -1.75 5.27
CA MET A 245 8.34 -3.02 5.97
C MET A 245 7.96 -2.94 7.45
N HIS A 246 8.28 -1.82 8.12
CA HIS A 246 7.91 -1.61 9.52
C HIS A 246 6.40 -1.48 9.70
N MET A 247 5.69 -0.82 8.78
CA MET A 247 4.23 -0.72 8.85
C MET A 247 3.59 -2.10 8.69
N GLU A 248 4.03 -2.89 7.70
CA GLU A 248 3.50 -4.25 7.47
C GLU A 248 3.77 -5.14 8.69
N ALA A 249 5.02 -5.21 9.16
CA ALA A 249 5.37 -6.02 10.32
C ALA A 249 4.58 -5.62 11.57
N THR A 250 4.34 -4.32 11.79
CA THR A 250 3.55 -3.86 12.93
C THR A 250 2.07 -4.21 12.77
N LEU A 251 1.50 -4.00 11.59
CA LEU A 251 0.10 -4.32 11.29
C LEU A 251 -0.17 -5.81 11.50
N VAL A 252 0.66 -6.67 10.90
CA VAL A 252 0.51 -8.13 10.94
C VAL A 252 0.61 -8.67 12.36
N ASN A 253 1.58 -8.18 13.16
CA ASN A 253 1.85 -8.77 14.47
C ASN A 253 1.00 -8.19 15.61
N THR A 254 0.38 -7.01 15.43
CA THR A 254 -0.27 -6.31 16.54
C THR A 254 -1.73 -5.91 16.30
N VAL A 255 -2.24 -6.05 15.07
CA VAL A 255 -3.62 -5.68 14.73
C VAL A 255 -4.43 -6.92 14.39
N PRO A 256 -5.60 -7.13 15.03
CA PRO A 256 -6.50 -8.22 14.68
C PRO A 256 -6.83 -8.20 13.19
N LEU A 257 -6.91 -9.38 12.59
CA LEU A 257 -7.02 -9.55 11.15
C LEU A 257 -8.19 -8.75 10.54
N GLU A 258 -9.35 -8.82 11.17
CA GLU A 258 -10.58 -8.11 10.80
C GLU A 258 -10.44 -6.57 10.79
N GLN A 259 -9.44 -6.03 11.49
CA GLN A 259 -9.17 -4.59 11.59
C GLN A 259 -7.98 -4.15 10.73
N GLN A 260 -7.23 -5.09 10.12
CA GLN A 260 -6.01 -4.75 9.38
C GLN A 260 -6.29 -3.86 8.17
N TRP A 261 -7.41 -4.04 7.46
CA TRP A 261 -7.75 -3.14 6.35
C TRP A 261 -8.06 -1.72 6.80
N THR A 262 -8.77 -1.55 7.91
CA THR A 262 -9.14 -0.24 8.43
C THR A 262 -7.91 0.51 8.94
N GLU A 263 -7.10 -0.13 9.79
CA GLU A 263 -5.86 0.47 10.29
C GLU A 263 -4.86 0.69 9.13
N GLY A 264 -4.74 -0.29 8.24
CA GLY A 264 -3.91 -0.18 7.03
C GLY A 264 -4.31 1.01 6.16
N GLY A 265 -5.61 1.27 5.97
CA GLY A 265 -6.11 2.43 5.21
C GLY A 265 -5.71 3.77 5.80
N PHE A 266 -5.77 3.89 7.13
CA PHE A 266 -5.30 5.09 7.77
C PHE A 266 -3.78 5.28 7.65
N LEU A 267 -2.99 4.21 7.79
CA LEU A 267 -1.55 4.29 7.64
C LEU A 267 -1.14 4.58 6.18
N SER A 268 -1.78 3.92 5.21
CA SER A 268 -1.57 4.16 3.78
C SER A 268 -1.86 5.62 3.39
N THR A 269 -2.87 6.25 3.99
CA THR A 269 -3.19 7.67 3.75
C THR A 269 -2.04 8.58 4.14
N GLU A 270 -1.47 8.39 5.33
CA GLU A 270 -0.32 9.19 5.79
C GLU A 270 0.93 8.91 4.97
N ALA A 271 1.21 7.64 4.67
CA ALA A 271 2.36 7.22 3.89
C ALA A 271 2.33 7.77 2.45
N LEU A 272 1.17 7.73 1.79
CA LEU A 272 1.00 8.22 0.42
C LEU A 272 1.12 9.74 0.30
N ALA A 273 1.13 10.50 1.40
CA ALA A 273 1.44 11.93 1.36
C ALA A 273 2.85 12.23 0.80
N LEU A 274 3.76 11.24 0.77
CA LEU A 274 5.04 11.33 0.06
C LEU A 274 4.87 11.41 -1.47
N VAL A 275 3.78 10.84 -2.01
CA VAL A 275 3.50 10.68 -3.44
C VAL A 275 2.48 11.69 -3.97
N THR A 276 1.48 12.09 -3.16
CA THR A 276 0.28 12.83 -3.62
C THR A 276 0.47 14.32 -3.91
N GLY A 277 1.71 14.81 -3.97
CA GLY A 277 2.03 16.14 -4.52
C GLY A 277 1.75 17.37 -3.65
N GLY A 278 1.28 17.19 -2.41
CA GLY A 278 1.09 18.29 -1.45
C GLY A 278 2.40 18.98 -1.05
N ALA A 279 2.95 18.65 0.12
CA ALA A 279 4.21 19.25 0.59
C ALA A 279 5.47 18.66 -0.08
N SER A 280 5.31 17.57 -0.85
CA SER A 280 6.40 16.77 -1.41
C SER A 280 6.87 17.32 -2.77
N SER A 281 8.18 17.51 -2.94
CA SER A 281 8.75 17.92 -4.24
C SER A 281 8.58 16.82 -5.29
N ALA A 282 8.56 17.19 -6.58
CA ALA A 282 8.42 16.23 -7.68
C ALA A 282 9.47 15.10 -7.60
N THR A 283 10.75 15.43 -7.36
CA THR A 283 11.81 14.43 -7.20
C THR A 283 11.57 13.49 -6.01
N LEU A 284 11.00 13.98 -4.90
CA LEU A 284 10.66 13.11 -3.77
C LEU A 284 9.47 12.21 -4.12
N GLN A 285 8.46 12.72 -4.83
CA GLN A 285 7.32 11.93 -5.28
C GLN A 285 7.77 10.78 -6.19
N GLU A 286 8.68 11.05 -7.14
CA GLU A 286 9.26 10.01 -8.01
C GLU A 286 10.00 8.95 -7.19
N VAL A 287 10.85 9.37 -6.25
CA VAL A 287 11.58 8.44 -5.36
C VAL A 287 10.64 7.63 -4.49
N ALA A 288 9.61 8.24 -3.92
CA ALA A 288 8.64 7.58 -3.04
C ALA A 288 7.73 6.62 -3.83
N SER A 289 7.27 7.02 -5.01
CA SER A 289 6.49 6.18 -5.91
C SER A 289 7.30 4.97 -6.36
N SER A 290 8.56 5.19 -6.76
CA SER A 290 9.47 4.09 -7.13
C SER A 290 9.73 3.16 -5.95
N ALA A 291 9.96 3.69 -4.76
CA ALA A 291 10.18 2.89 -3.55
C ALA A 291 8.95 2.04 -3.19
N LEU A 292 7.74 2.58 -3.33
CA LEU A 292 6.49 1.84 -3.08
C LEU A 292 6.29 0.73 -4.11
N VAL A 293 6.52 1.01 -5.40
CA VAL A 293 6.46 0.00 -6.46
C VAL A 293 7.48 -1.12 -6.19
N THR A 294 8.73 -0.78 -5.87
CA THR A 294 9.77 -1.75 -5.50
C THR A 294 9.33 -2.62 -4.32
N TRP A 295 8.85 -2.02 -3.23
CA TRP A 295 8.35 -2.77 -2.07
C TRP A 295 7.21 -3.72 -2.45
N LEU A 296 6.24 -3.27 -3.25
CA LEU A 296 5.11 -4.09 -3.70
C LEU A 296 5.51 -5.29 -4.58
N THR A 297 6.56 -5.15 -5.39
CA THR A 297 6.93 -6.16 -6.39
C THR A 297 8.06 -7.09 -5.95
N GLU A 298 9.01 -6.59 -5.16
CA GLU A 298 10.25 -7.29 -4.81
C GLU A 298 10.20 -7.95 -3.43
N GLU A 299 9.43 -7.40 -2.48
CA GLU A 299 9.34 -7.96 -1.12
C GLU A 299 8.33 -9.12 -1.04
N GLU A 300 8.53 -9.98 -0.05
CA GLU A 300 7.57 -11.01 0.31
C GLU A 300 6.58 -10.47 1.34
N HIS A 301 5.30 -10.47 0.98
CA HIS A 301 4.24 -10.00 1.87
C HIS A 301 3.55 -11.18 2.57
N SER A 302 3.33 -11.01 3.86
CA SER A 302 2.66 -12.05 4.69
C SER A 302 1.16 -11.81 4.85
N SER A 303 0.70 -10.59 4.55
CA SER A 303 -0.70 -10.20 4.66
C SER A 303 -1.07 -9.21 3.54
N PRO A 304 -2.28 -9.32 2.97
CA PRO A 304 -2.85 -8.32 2.07
C PRO A 304 -3.31 -7.08 2.85
N GLY A 305 -3.23 -7.10 4.18
CA GLY A 305 -3.74 -6.10 5.12
C GLY A 305 -3.22 -4.69 4.87
N LEU A 306 -2.03 -4.55 4.28
CA LEU A 306 -1.46 -3.24 3.91
C LEU A 306 -1.49 -2.97 2.40
N ILE A 307 -1.40 -4.02 1.57
CA ILE A 307 -1.37 -3.91 0.11
C ILE A 307 -2.73 -3.42 -0.43
N VAL A 308 -3.83 -4.04 0.02
CA VAL A 308 -5.18 -3.68 -0.42
C VAL A 308 -5.52 -2.23 -0.03
N PRO A 309 -5.23 -1.77 1.20
CA PRO A 309 -5.41 -0.35 1.51
C PRO A 309 -4.51 0.60 0.74
N PHE A 310 -3.26 0.25 0.44
CA PHE A 310 -2.43 1.07 -0.45
C PHE A 310 -3.06 1.20 -1.84
N LEU A 311 -3.54 0.10 -2.42
CA LEU A 311 -4.24 0.09 -3.70
C LEU A 311 -5.46 1.00 -3.68
N ALA A 312 -6.36 0.81 -2.71
CA ALA A 312 -7.58 1.60 -2.57
C ALA A 312 -7.25 3.09 -2.41
N THR A 313 -6.33 3.41 -1.49
CA THR A 313 -5.94 4.79 -1.19
C THR A 313 -5.24 5.45 -2.37
N ALA A 314 -4.34 4.75 -3.08
CA ALA A 314 -3.65 5.27 -4.25
C ALA A 314 -4.60 5.56 -5.41
N SER A 315 -5.62 4.72 -5.60
CA SER A 315 -6.65 4.93 -6.63
C SER A 315 -7.41 6.25 -6.43
N HIS A 316 -7.58 6.71 -5.19
CA HIS A 316 -8.29 7.94 -4.90
C HIS A 316 -7.36 9.16 -4.74
N LEU A 317 -6.26 9.04 -4.00
CA LEU A 317 -5.44 10.19 -3.58
C LEU A 317 -4.31 10.55 -4.56
N VAL A 318 -3.78 9.60 -5.33
CA VAL A 318 -2.64 9.87 -6.23
C VAL A 318 -3.16 10.39 -7.56
N LEU A 319 -3.02 11.70 -7.79
CA LEU A 319 -3.54 12.37 -8.99
C LEU A 319 -2.58 12.30 -10.19
N HIS A 320 -1.27 12.27 -9.93
CA HIS A 320 -0.26 12.15 -10.98
C HIS A 320 -0.22 10.72 -11.54
N LEU A 321 -0.61 10.57 -12.80
CA LEU A 321 -0.80 9.27 -13.43
C LEU A 321 0.49 8.43 -13.52
N ASN A 322 1.64 9.08 -13.72
CA ASN A 322 2.97 8.44 -13.73
C ASN A 322 3.35 7.79 -12.39
N HIS A 323 2.64 8.14 -11.30
CA HIS A 323 2.81 7.49 -9.99
C HIS A 323 1.63 6.55 -9.72
N ARG A 324 0.41 7.00 -10.00
CA ARG A 324 -0.83 6.26 -9.77
C ARG A 324 -0.85 4.91 -10.50
N ASN A 325 -0.59 4.91 -11.81
CA ASN A 325 -0.71 3.71 -12.64
C ASN A 325 0.29 2.62 -12.21
N PRO A 326 1.59 2.90 -12.04
CA PRO A 326 2.54 1.92 -11.51
C PRO A 326 2.17 1.37 -10.14
N ILE A 327 1.68 2.21 -9.21
CA ILE A 327 1.30 1.77 -7.87
C ILE A 327 0.09 0.82 -7.92
N ILE A 328 -0.94 1.15 -8.71
CA ILE A 328 -2.11 0.29 -8.90
C ILE A 328 -1.69 -1.04 -9.54
N GLU A 329 -0.91 -1.00 -10.62
CA GLU A 329 -0.42 -2.19 -11.32
C GLU A 329 0.37 -3.09 -10.36
N ALA A 330 1.37 -2.54 -9.67
CA ALA A 330 2.21 -3.29 -8.73
C ALA A 330 1.41 -3.89 -7.58
N SER A 331 0.42 -3.16 -7.07
CA SER A 331 -0.45 -3.67 -5.99
C SER A 331 -1.31 -4.84 -6.48
N LEU A 332 -1.91 -4.74 -7.67
CA LEU A 332 -2.71 -5.83 -8.26
C LEU A 332 -1.87 -7.07 -8.55
N ILE A 333 -0.64 -6.88 -9.06
CA ILE A 333 0.32 -7.98 -9.24
C ILE A 333 0.60 -8.63 -7.88
N SER A 334 0.92 -7.84 -6.86
CA SER A 334 1.28 -8.34 -5.53
C SER A 334 0.13 -9.12 -4.87
N ILE A 335 -1.09 -8.60 -4.94
CA ILE A 335 -2.30 -9.23 -4.39
C ILE A 335 -2.56 -10.59 -5.04
N PHE A 336 -2.52 -10.65 -6.37
CA PHE A 336 -2.93 -11.83 -7.14
C PHE A 336 -1.77 -12.73 -7.56
N LYS A 337 -0.53 -12.43 -7.16
CA LYS A 337 0.62 -13.34 -7.26
C LYS A 337 0.52 -14.47 -6.22
N GLN A 338 -0.13 -14.24 -5.08
CA GLN A 338 -0.36 -15.26 -4.06
C GLN A 338 -1.66 -16.02 -4.31
N ILE A 339 -1.62 -17.35 -4.09
CA ILE A 339 -2.78 -18.24 -4.28
C ILE A 339 -3.72 -18.18 -3.07
N GLU A 340 -3.14 -18.13 -1.87
CA GLU A 340 -3.85 -18.06 -0.59
C GLU A 340 -3.09 -17.12 0.35
N TRP A 341 -3.84 -16.30 1.08
CA TRP A 341 -3.31 -15.43 2.11
C TRP A 341 -3.47 -16.14 3.46
N VAL A 342 -2.35 -16.55 4.07
CA VAL A 342 -2.37 -17.31 5.33
C VAL A 342 -3.10 -16.51 6.42
N GLY A 343 -4.05 -17.15 7.08
CA GLY A 343 -4.82 -16.56 8.17
C GLY A 343 -6.06 -15.77 7.75
N TRP A 344 -6.22 -15.41 6.47
CA TRP A 344 -7.41 -14.71 5.97
C TRP A 344 -8.57 -15.66 5.68
N GLU A 345 -9.65 -15.54 6.46
CA GLU A 345 -10.91 -16.25 6.23
C GLU A 345 -11.66 -15.57 5.07
N GLY A 346 -11.50 -16.13 3.86
CA GLY A 346 -12.19 -15.67 2.66
C GLY A 346 -11.25 -15.57 1.46
N GLU A 347 -11.73 -15.91 0.28
CA GLU A 347 -10.95 -15.75 -0.95
C GLU A 347 -10.89 -14.25 -1.31
N ILE A 348 -9.67 -13.70 -1.41
CA ILE A 348 -9.48 -12.39 -2.04
C ILE A 348 -9.80 -12.53 -3.52
N THR A 349 -10.93 -11.94 -3.91
CA THR A 349 -11.45 -12.02 -5.27
C THR A 349 -11.22 -10.72 -6.03
N TRP A 350 -11.18 -10.81 -7.35
CA TRP A 350 -11.20 -9.63 -8.23
C TRP A 350 -12.39 -8.71 -7.93
N HIS A 351 -13.58 -9.28 -7.66
CA HIS A 351 -14.75 -8.49 -7.29
C HIS A 351 -14.51 -7.69 -5.99
N GLY A 352 -14.03 -8.34 -4.93
CA GLY A 352 -13.72 -7.68 -3.66
C GLY A 352 -12.68 -6.56 -3.81
N VAL A 353 -11.56 -6.85 -4.48
CA VAL A 353 -10.48 -5.86 -4.68
C VAL A 353 -10.94 -4.70 -5.56
N VAL A 354 -11.64 -4.97 -6.65
CA VAL A 354 -12.13 -3.92 -7.56
C VAL A 354 -13.16 -3.03 -6.87
N SER A 355 -13.97 -3.57 -5.96
CA SER A 355 -14.96 -2.80 -5.20
C SER A 355 -14.35 -1.74 -4.28
N THR A 356 -13.06 -1.87 -3.90
CA THR A 356 -12.36 -0.88 -3.09
C THR A 356 -11.73 0.25 -3.91
N LEU A 357 -11.73 0.15 -5.24
CA LEU A 357 -11.10 1.12 -6.12
C LEU A 357 -11.99 2.33 -6.39
N SER A 358 -11.34 3.46 -6.60
CA SER A 358 -11.96 4.69 -7.07
C SER A 358 -11.27 5.18 -8.33
N PHE A 359 -12.04 5.37 -9.40
CA PHE A 359 -11.55 5.94 -10.66
C PHE A 359 -12.27 7.25 -10.99
N PRO A 360 -11.61 8.18 -11.70
CA PRO A 360 -12.29 9.37 -12.19
C PRO A 360 -13.50 8.99 -13.05
N LEU A 361 -14.69 9.49 -12.70
CA LEU A 361 -15.90 9.25 -13.47
C LEU A 361 -15.90 10.04 -14.79
N THR A 362 -15.20 11.19 -14.81
CA THR A 362 -15.11 12.06 -15.97
C THR A 362 -13.78 11.84 -16.70
N ASN A 363 -13.86 11.44 -17.97
CA ASN A 363 -12.72 11.33 -18.89
C ASN A 363 -11.57 10.41 -18.42
N PRO A 364 -11.83 9.09 -18.21
CA PRO A 364 -10.79 8.13 -17.84
C PRO A 364 -9.78 7.87 -18.97
N SER A 365 -10.06 8.31 -20.21
CA SER A 365 -9.27 7.97 -21.40
C SER A 365 -7.80 8.35 -21.29
N THR A 366 -7.45 9.50 -20.72
CA THR A 366 -6.04 9.89 -20.52
C THR A 366 -5.29 8.93 -19.59
N MET A 367 -5.95 8.50 -18.51
CA MET A 367 -5.38 7.54 -17.56
C MET A 367 -5.16 6.19 -18.21
N LEU A 368 -6.15 5.70 -18.96
CA LEU A 368 -6.10 4.38 -19.60
C LEU A 368 -5.10 4.35 -20.77
N SER A 369 -5.07 5.38 -21.62
CA SER A 369 -4.10 5.48 -22.71
C SER A 369 -2.67 5.52 -22.20
N LEU A 370 -2.41 6.28 -21.14
CA LEU A 370 -1.09 6.30 -20.51
C LEU A 370 -0.75 4.94 -19.88
N ALA A 371 -1.70 4.32 -19.16
CA ALA A 371 -1.50 3.01 -18.58
C ALA A 371 -1.08 1.97 -19.64
N ILE A 372 -1.74 1.94 -20.81
CA ILE A 372 -1.38 1.02 -21.89
C ILE A 372 0.00 1.33 -22.48
N GLN A 373 0.30 2.59 -22.74
CA GLN A 373 1.58 3.00 -23.31
C GLN A 373 2.76 2.62 -22.41
N GLU A 374 2.55 2.62 -21.09
CA GLU A 374 3.54 2.22 -20.08
C GLU A 374 3.49 0.72 -19.73
N GLY A 375 2.54 -0.04 -20.27
CA GLY A 375 2.40 -1.47 -20.05
C GLY A 375 1.64 -1.87 -18.78
N HIS A 376 0.93 -0.94 -18.15
CA HIS A 376 0.09 -1.15 -16.96
C HIS A 376 -1.30 -1.67 -17.32
N ILE A 377 -1.36 -2.87 -17.89
CA ILE A 377 -2.60 -3.46 -18.43
C ILE A 377 -3.60 -3.83 -17.32
N LEU A 378 -3.16 -4.15 -16.10
CA LEU A 378 -4.08 -4.46 -15.01
C LEU A 378 -4.85 -3.23 -14.54
N VAL A 379 -4.30 -2.02 -14.70
CA VAL A 379 -5.05 -0.77 -14.45
C VAL A 379 -6.28 -0.71 -15.37
N VAL A 380 -6.11 -1.02 -16.65
CA VAL A 380 -7.20 -1.03 -17.65
C VAL A 380 -8.20 -2.12 -17.35
N TYR A 381 -7.72 -3.33 -17.04
CA TYR A 381 -8.58 -4.44 -16.66
C TYR A 381 -9.39 -4.14 -15.38
N ALA A 382 -8.75 -3.61 -14.34
CA ALA A 382 -9.41 -3.25 -13.09
C ALA A 382 -10.42 -2.11 -13.30
N HIS A 383 -10.10 -1.10 -14.12
CA HIS A 383 -11.05 -0.05 -14.49
C HIS A 383 -12.25 -0.60 -15.25
N THR A 384 -12.03 -1.53 -16.19
CA THR A 384 -13.10 -2.19 -16.96
C THR A 384 -14.05 -2.91 -16.02
N LYS A 385 -13.52 -3.78 -15.13
CA LYS A 385 -14.32 -4.48 -14.13
C LYS A 385 -15.08 -3.51 -13.23
N TRP A 386 -14.39 -2.48 -12.74
CA TRP A 386 -14.99 -1.46 -11.89
C TRP A 386 -16.17 -0.79 -12.60
N ARG A 387 -16.00 -0.37 -13.85
CA ARG A 387 -17.06 0.30 -14.62
C ARG A 387 -18.26 -0.62 -14.85
N ARG A 388 -18.03 -1.89 -15.20
CA ARG A 388 -19.10 -2.89 -15.36
C ARG A 388 -19.86 -3.15 -14.06
N LEU A 389 -19.18 -3.16 -12.92
CA LEU A 389 -19.84 -3.31 -11.60
C LEU A 389 -20.75 -2.11 -11.28
N GLN A 390 -20.36 -0.89 -11.66
CA GLN A 390 -21.20 0.30 -11.47
C GLN A 390 -22.39 0.35 -12.44
N ALA A 391 -22.24 -0.19 -13.64
CA ALA A 391 -23.22 -0.17 -14.71
C ALA A 391 -23.93 -1.53 -14.92
N TYR A 392 -24.00 -2.35 -13.87
CA TYR A 392 -24.49 -3.73 -13.98
C TYR A 392 -25.87 -3.80 -14.65
N GLY A 393 -25.97 -4.63 -15.70
CA GLY A 393 -27.21 -4.83 -16.45
C GLY A 393 -27.58 -3.69 -17.40
N GLN A 394 -26.63 -2.83 -17.78
CA GLN A 394 -26.82 -1.74 -18.75
C GLN A 394 -26.02 -2.01 -20.04
N PRO A 395 -26.62 -2.64 -21.08
CA PRO A 395 -25.94 -3.00 -22.33
C PRO A 395 -25.31 -1.81 -23.06
N GLN A 396 -25.92 -0.62 -22.95
CA GLN A 396 -25.38 0.60 -23.56
C GLN A 396 -24.04 1.00 -22.93
N GLU A 397 -23.89 0.85 -21.61
CA GLU A 397 -22.64 1.16 -20.91
C GLU A 397 -21.57 0.13 -21.25
N ASP A 398 -21.91 -1.15 -21.29
CA ASP A 398 -21.01 -2.21 -21.76
C ASP A 398 -20.54 -1.94 -23.21
N LEU A 399 -21.42 -1.49 -24.11
CA LEU A 399 -21.02 -1.11 -25.46
C LEU A 399 -20.03 0.07 -25.48
N MET A 400 -20.25 1.10 -24.64
CA MET A 400 -19.31 2.23 -24.54
C MET A 400 -17.93 1.78 -24.03
N VAL A 401 -17.91 0.89 -23.03
CA VAL A 401 -16.67 0.30 -22.52
C VAL A 401 -15.98 -0.53 -23.61
N LEU A 402 -16.71 -1.39 -24.33
CA LEU A 402 -16.18 -2.20 -25.43
C LEU A 402 -15.55 -1.31 -26.52
N SER A 403 -16.26 -0.26 -26.94
CA SER A 403 -15.78 0.67 -27.96
C SER A 403 -14.46 1.31 -27.54
N HIS A 404 -14.37 1.79 -26.30
CA HIS A 404 -13.14 2.39 -25.79
C HIS A 404 -12.00 1.37 -25.66
N LEU A 405 -12.31 0.14 -25.23
CA LEU A 405 -11.32 -0.93 -25.18
C LEU A 405 -10.75 -1.26 -26.57
N CYS A 406 -11.58 -1.27 -27.62
CA CYS A 406 -11.09 -1.46 -28.99
C CYS A 406 -10.09 -0.38 -29.42
N GLU A 407 -10.34 0.89 -29.10
CA GLU A 407 -9.39 1.98 -29.38
C GLU A 407 -8.08 1.77 -28.62
N LEU A 408 -8.18 1.34 -27.36
CA LEU A 408 -7.06 1.08 -26.47
C LEU A 408 -6.22 -0.12 -26.92
N LEU A 409 -6.83 -1.17 -27.51
CA LEU A 409 -6.10 -2.33 -28.06
C LEU A 409 -5.12 -1.92 -29.16
N GLU A 410 -5.41 -0.89 -29.94
CA GLU A 410 -4.51 -0.39 -31.00
C GLU A 410 -3.20 0.20 -30.44
N LEU A 411 -3.19 0.58 -29.16
CA LEU A 411 -2.02 1.14 -28.48
C LEU A 411 -1.14 0.08 -27.82
N ILE A 412 -1.64 -1.14 -27.64
CA ILE A 412 -0.93 -2.21 -26.94
C ILE A 412 0.22 -2.72 -27.81
N GLN A 413 1.41 -2.83 -27.22
CA GLN A 413 2.56 -3.54 -27.81
C GLN A 413 2.79 -4.86 -27.05
N PRO A 414 2.30 -6.00 -27.57
CA PRO A 414 2.38 -7.28 -26.88
C PRO A 414 3.82 -7.74 -26.64
N ASN A 415 4.10 -8.16 -25.41
CA ASN A 415 5.39 -8.71 -24.98
C ASN A 415 5.19 -9.71 -23.83
N ASP A 416 6.26 -10.41 -23.48
CA ASP A 416 6.29 -11.46 -22.45
C ASP A 416 5.86 -10.96 -21.06
N LYS A 417 6.13 -9.70 -20.72
CA LYS A 417 5.83 -9.14 -19.39
C LYS A 417 4.34 -8.90 -19.15
N ILE A 418 3.56 -8.69 -20.21
CA ILE A 418 2.14 -8.33 -20.10
C ILE A 418 1.20 -9.50 -20.44
N GLU A 419 1.72 -10.70 -20.70
CA GLU A 419 0.94 -11.86 -21.14
C GLU A 419 -0.28 -12.16 -20.26
N ASN A 420 -0.07 -12.28 -18.95
CA ASN A 420 -1.15 -12.61 -18.02
C ASN A 420 -2.21 -11.51 -17.99
N SER A 421 -1.79 -10.25 -17.88
CA SER A 421 -2.68 -9.09 -17.84
C SER A 421 -3.44 -8.91 -19.16
N LEU A 422 -2.80 -9.22 -20.30
CA LEU A 422 -3.42 -9.21 -21.62
C LEU A 422 -4.54 -10.25 -21.71
N ILE A 423 -4.29 -11.48 -21.26
CA ILE A 423 -5.31 -12.53 -21.25
C ILE A 423 -6.49 -12.17 -20.34
N LEU A 424 -6.24 -11.54 -19.19
CA LEU A 424 -7.31 -11.01 -18.34
C LEU A 424 -8.16 -9.98 -19.08
N LEU A 425 -7.53 -9.02 -19.74
CA LEU A 425 -8.24 -7.99 -20.51
C LEU A 425 -9.05 -8.62 -21.65
N CYS A 426 -8.45 -9.55 -22.41
CA CYS A 426 -9.15 -10.28 -23.47
C CYS A 426 -10.33 -11.08 -22.94
N SER A 427 -10.21 -11.70 -21.76
CA SER A 427 -11.31 -12.44 -21.13
C SER A 427 -12.53 -11.57 -20.85
N GLU A 428 -12.29 -10.33 -20.42
CA GLU A 428 -13.35 -9.37 -20.13
C GLU A 428 -14.01 -8.86 -21.42
N ILE A 429 -13.22 -8.64 -22.47
CA ILE A 429 -13.70 -8.23 -23.79
C ILE A 429 -14.59 -9.31 -24.41
N VAL A 430 -14.15 -10.59 -24.40
CA VAL A 430 -14.95 -11.67 -25.02
C VAL A 430 -16.22 -11.99 -24.23
N ASP A 431 -16.19 -11.87 -22.90
CA ASP A 431 -17.39 -11.98 -22.06
C ASP A 431 -18.42 -10.90 -22.41
N MET A 432 -17.94 -9.65 -22.55
CA MET A 432 -18.78 -8.51 -22.93
C MET A 432 -19.36 -8.64 -24.35
N ILE A 433 -18.56 -9.09 -25.32
CA ILE A 433 -19.04 -9.40 -26.68
C ILE A 433 -20.14 -10.46 -26.62
N GLY A 434 -19.93 -11.56 -25.87
CA GLY A 434 -20.91 -12.62 -25.70
C GLY A 434 -22.23 -12.11 -25.13
N CYS A 435 -22.17 -11.30 -24.06
CA CYS A 435 -23.35 -10.70 -23.45
C CYS A 435 -24.11 -9.76 -24.40
N LEU A 436 -23.40 -8.85 -25.08
CA LEU A 436 -24.01 -7.87 -25.99
C LEU A 436 -24.58 -8.51 -27.26
N ALA A 437 -23.95 -9.57 -27.77
CA ALA A 437 -24.44 -10.33 -28.91
C ALA A 437 -25.75 -11.06 -28.60
N VAL A 438 -25.91 -11.58 -27.37
CA VAL A 438 -27.16 -12.21 -26.91
C VAL A 438 -28.26 -11.18 -26.68
N ASP A 439 -27.92 -10.00 -26.15
CA ASP A 439 -28.87 -8.90 -25.98
C ASP A 439 -29.49 -8.46 -27.32
N GLY A 440 -28.67 -8.30 -28.35
CA GLY A 440 -29.13 -8.00 -29.72
C GLY A 440 -29.34 -6.52 -30.03
N SER A 441 -29.36 -5.62 -29.04
CA SER A 441 -29.69 -4.20 -29.25
C SER A 441 -28.68 -3.43 -30.11
N TYR A 442 -27.43 -3.90 -30.19
CA TYR A 442 -26.32 -3.17 -30.82
C TYR A 442 -25.47 -4.03 -31.77
N ASN A 443 -26.06 -5.06 -32.36
CA ASN A 443 -25.32 -6.10 -33.09
C ASN A 443 -24.34 -5.58 -34.16
N VAL A 444 -24.69 -4.55 -34.94
CA VAL A 444 -23.79 -4.03 -35.98
C VAL A 444 -22.51 -3.44 -35.37
N ALA A 445 -22.65 -2.66 -34.30
CA ALA A 445 -21.50 -2.08 -33.60
C ALA A 445 -20.66 -3.14 -32.90
N VAL A 446 -21.31 -4.06 -32.18
CA VAL A 446 -20.64 -5.19 -31.50
C VAL A 446 -19.89 -6.05 -32.51
N TRP A 447 -20.46 -6.29 -33.70
CA TRP A 447 -19.82 -7.04 -34.77
C TRP A 447 -18.54 -6.37 -35.26
N GLN A 448 -18.58 -5.06 -35.50
CA GLN A 448 -17.41 -4.29 -35.90
C GLN A 448 -16.31 -4.29 -34.81
N HIS A 449 -16.69 -4.14 -33.55
CA HIS A 449 -15.76 -4.25 -32.42
C HIS A 449 -15.17 -5.66 -32.31
N SER A 450 -15.97 -6.71 -32.53
CA SER A 450 -15.53 -8.10 -32.51
C SER A 450 -14.51 -8.39 -33.63
N GLU A 451 -14.70 -7.83 -34.83
CA GLU A 451 -13.69 -7.91 -35.90
C GLU A 451 -12.37 -7.24 -35.51
N ASN A 452 -12.42 -6.08 -34.85
CA ASN A 452 -11.22 -5.39 -34.39
C ASN A 452 -10.47 -6.21 -33.33
N VAL A 453 -11.22 -6.85 -32.42
CA VAL A 453 -10.67 -7.76 -31.42
C VAL A 453 -10.05 -8.99 -32.09
N ALA A 454 -10.70 -9.61 -33.07
CA ALA A 454 -10.14 -10.73 -33.82
C ALA A 454 -8.82 -10.36 -34.52
N LYS A 455 -8.78 -9.21 -35.21
CA LYS A 455 -7.55 -8.68 -35.84
C LYS A 455 -6.42 -8.46 -34.83
N PHE A 456 -6.74 -7.93 -33.66
CA PHE A 456 -5.77 -7.76 -32.58
C PHE A 456 -5.24 -9.10 -32.06
N LEU A 457 -6.12 -10.10 -31.86
CA LEU A 457 -5.74 -11.44 -31.44
C LEU A 457 -4.89 -12.15 -32.50
N ASP A 458 -5.21 -12.00 -33.78
CA ASP A 458 -4.41 -12.56 -34.88
C ASP A 458 -3.01 -11.95 -34.92
N MET A 459 -2.89 -10.64 -34.73
CA MET A 459 -1.59 -9.97 -34.59
C MET A 459 -0.80 -10.56 -33.42
N CYS A 460 -1.44 -10.75 -32.25
CA CYS A 460 -0.80 -11.39 -31.09
C CYS A 460 -0.39 -12.84 -31.38
N ALA A 461 -1.15 -13.56 -32.22
CA ALA A 461 -0.91 -14.95 -32.57
C ALA A 461 0.25 -15.16 -33.56
N GLN A 462 0.79 -14.13 -34.22
CA GLN A 462 1.84 -14.28 -35.24
C GLN A 462 3.15 -14.82 -34.64
N ASP A 463 3.81 -15.77 -35.31
CA ASP A 463 5.10 -16.32 -34.87
C ASP A 463 6.27 -15.37 -35.17
N ARG A 464 6.13 -14.56 -36.22
CA ARG A 464 7.03 -13.47 -36.58
C ARG A 464 6.21 -12.26 -36.98
N SER A 465 6.67 -11.07 -36.57
CA SER A 465 6.08 -9.83 -37.04
C SER A 465 6.14 -9.77 -38.56
N THR A 466 4.97 -9.56 -39.16
CA THR A 466 4.80 -9.35 -40.60
C THR A 466 4.92 -7.87 -41.00
N SER A 467 5.22 -6.97 -40.06
CA SER A 467 5.32 -5.53 -40.31
C SER A 467 6.73 -5.06 -40.69
N GLY A 468 6.81 -4.21 -41.71
CA GLY A 468 8.05 -3.53 -42.16
C GLY A 468 8.77 -4.17 -43.36
N LEU A 469 9.70 -3.40 -43.97
CA LEU A 469 10.43 -3.78 -45.20
C LEU A 469 11.21 -5.11 -45.06
N LEU A 470 11.65 -5.46 -43.85
CA LEU A 470 12.40 -6.69 -43.56
C LEU A 470 11.50 -7.92 -43.38
N ALA A 471 10.22 -7.72 -43.03
CA ALA A 471 9.26 -8.82 -42.89
C ALA A 471 8.91 -9.45 -44.24
N VAL A 472 8.86 -8.64 -45.31
CA VAL A 472 8.63 -9.07 -46.70
C VAL A 472 9.73 -10.01 -47.22
N ILE A 473 10.93 -9.98 -46.62
CA ILE A 473 12.08 -10.83 -46.98
C ILE A 473 12.24 -12.00 -45.99
N GLY A 474 11.27 -12.20 -45.08
CA GLY A 474 11.29 -13.31 -44.12
C GLY A 474 12.18 -13.11 -42.89
N LEU A 475 12.70 -11.89 -42.68
CA LEU A 475 13.53 -11.49 -41.52
C LEU A 475 12.72 -10.74 -40.45
N GLY A 476 11.40 -10.94 -40.41
CA GLY A 476 10.52 -10.36 -39.40
C GLY A 476 10.97 -10.71 -37.98
N ARG A 477 10.81 -9.76 -37.04
CA ARG A 477 11.17 -9.94 -35.63
C ARG A 477 10.32 -11.07 -35.04
N TYR A 478 10.94 -12.00 -34.31
CA TYR A 478 10.20 -13.04 -33.61
C TYR A 478 9.23 -12.43 -32.60
N SER A 479 8.07 -13.06 -32.44
CA SER A 479 7.14 -12.69 -31.38
C SER A 479 7.79 -12.81 -30.02
N GLN A 480 7.53 -11.83 -29.16
CA GLN A 480 7.93 -11.86 -27.75
C GLN A 480 6.94 -12.65 -26.90
N LEU A 481 5.76 -12.99 -27.45
CA LEU A 481 4.76 -13.78 -26.75
C LEU A 481 5.11 -15.28 -26.77
N SER A 482 4.81 -15.95 -25.66
CA SER A 482 4.89 -17.38 -25.47
C SER A 482 4.03 -18.12 -26.49
N LEU A 483 4.39 -19.37 -26.78
CA LEU A 483 3.61 -20.24 -27.66
C LEU A 483 2.19 -20.48 -27.09
N ASN A 484 2.07 -20.48 -25.76
CA ASN A 484 0.81 -20.68 -25.06
C ASN A 484 -0.15 -19.52 -25.34
N VAL A 485 0.29 -18.28 -25.14
CA VAL A 485 -0.53 -17.09 -25.43
C VAL A 485 -0.83 -16.98 -26.91
N ARG A 486 0.14 -17.24 -27.79
CA ARG A 486 -0.09 -17.25 -29.25
C ARG A 486 -1.17 -18.26 -29.67
N LEU A 487 -1.14 -19.46 -29.10
CA LEU A 487 -2.15 -20.49 -29.36
C LEU A 487 -3.54 -20.06 -28.85
N ILE A 488 -3.61 -19.49 -27.64
CA ILE A 488 -4.86 -18.95 -27.09
C ILE A 488 -5.42 -17.86 -28.01
N CYS A 489 -4.62 -16.85 -28.36
CA CYS A 489 -5.08 -15.76 -29.22
C CYS A 489 -5.58 -16.28 -30.58
N ARG A 490 -4.87 -17.22 -31.21
CA ARG A 490 -5.28 -17.81 -32.49
C ARG A 490 -6.61 -18.55 -32.39
N ALA A 491 -6.76 -19.38 -31.36
CA ALA A 491 -7.98 -20.14 -31.14
C ALA A 491 -9.20 -19.26 -30.88
N ILE A 492 -9.04 -18.24 -30.03
CA ILE A 492 -10.13 -17.31 -29.71
C ILE A 492 -10.51 -16.47 -30.94
N SER A 493 -9.54 -16.01 -31.72
CA SER A 493 -9.79 -15.28 -32.97
C SER A 493 -10.61 -16.13 -33.96
N VAL A 494 -10.14 -17.36 -34.25
CA VAL A 494 -10.82 -18.30 -35.16
C VAL A 494 -12.24 -18.59 -34.68
N PHE A 495 -12.41 -18.91 -33.39
CA PHE A 495 -13.73 -19.20 -32.86
C PHE A 495 -14.67 -18.00 -32.98
N LEU A 496 -14.21 -16.81 -32.60
CA LEU A 496 -14.98 -15.57 -32.64
C LEU A 496 -15.50 -15.27 -34.06
N LEU A 497 -14.62 -15.36 -35.07
CA LEU A 497 -14.99 -15.12 -36.47
C LEU A 497 -15.99 -16.16 -36.99
N LEU A 498 -15.82 -17.44 -36.67
CA LEU A 498 -16.79 -18.49 -37.03
C LEU A 498 -18.18 -18.28 -36.40
N GLN A 499 -18.29 -17.51 -35.32
CA GLN A 499 -19.57 -17.14 -34.71
C GLN A 499 -20.24 -15.91 -35.36
N MET A 500 -19.60 -15.29 -36.36
CA MET A 500 -20.00 -14.03 -37.00
C MET A 500 -20.24 -14.21 -38.52
N PRO A 501 -21.21 -15.03 -38.95
CA PRO A 501 -21.34 -15.48 -40.34
C PRO A 501 -21.66 -14.37 -41.36
N ALA A 502 -22.16 -13.23 -40.91
CA ALA A 502 -22.44 -12.06 -41.73
C ALA A 502 -22.40 -10.79 -40.86
N GLN A 503 -22.30 -9.62 -41.50
CA GLN A 503 -22.26 -8.34 -40.81
C GLN A 503 -23.46 -8.15 -39.88
N GLY A 504 -23.19 -7.91 -38.59
CA GLY A 504 -24.22 -7.71 -37.57
C GLY A 504 -25.01 -8.99 -37.21
N VAL A 505 -24.56 -10.16 -37.67
CA VAL A 505 -25.19 -11.45 -37.36
C VAL A 505 -24.27 -12.25 -36.45
N PHE A 506 -24.80 -12.72 -35.32
CA PHE A 506 -24.12 -13.60 -34.38
C PHE A 506 -24.84 -14.93 -34.24
N ARG A 507 -24.07 -16.00 -34.11
CA ARG A 507 -24.59 -17.33 -33.75
C ARG A 507 -24.79 -17.42 -32.24
N THR A 508 -25.98 -17.05 -31.77
CA THR A 508 -26.38 -17.06 -30.35
C THR A 508 -27.11 -18.31 -29.89
N HIS A 509 -27.50 -19.20 -30.81
CA HIS A 509 -28.14 -20.49 -30.49
C HIS A 509 -27.59 -21.62 -31.39
N PRO A 510 -27.46 -22.87 -30.89
CA PRO A 510 -26.91 -23.99 -31.67
C PRO A 510 -27.60 -24.26 -33.00
N THR A 511 -28.89 -23.89 -33.11
CA THR A 511 -29.69 -24.08 -34.32
C THR A 511 -29.61 -22.91 -35.30
N HIS A 512 -28.98 -21.78 -34.92
CA HIS A 512 -28.68 -20.73 -35.88
C HIS A 512 -27.65 -21.28 -36.86
N LYS A 513 -28.04 -21.35 -38.14
CA LYS A 513 -27.15 -21.85 -39.20
C LYS A 513 -25.92 -20.94 -39.29
N TYR A 514 -24.74 -21.53 -39.48
CA TYR A 514 -23.65 -20.84 -40.17
C TYR A 514 -24.22 -20.45 -41.53
N CYS A 515 -24.46 -19.17 -41.79
CA CYS A 515 -25.13 -18.77 -43.03
C CYS A 515 -24.30 -19.26 -44.24
N GLY A 516 -24.95 -19.75 -45.30
CA GLY A 516 -24.28 -20.16 -46.55
C GLY A 516 -24.78 -21.43 -47.23
N GLU A 517 -26.09 -21.59 -47.46
CA GLU A 517 -26.56 -22.43 -48.60
C GLU A 517 -27.40 -21.65 -49.61
N ASP A 518 -27.90 -20.46 -49.29
CA ASP A 518 -28.63 -19.62 -50.23
C ASP A 518 -28.26 -18.15 -50.00
N GLU A 519 -27.18 -17.70 -50.62
CA GLU A 519 -26.96 -16.35 -51.19
C GLU A 519 -25.50 -16.26 -51.65
N ASP A 520 -25.30 -15.85 -52.89
CA ASP A 520 -24.02 -15.80 -53.59
C ASP A 520 -22.93 -15.07 -52.78
N ASN A 521 -21.82 -15.79 -52.54
CA ASN A 521 -20.44 -15.33 -52.40
C ASN A 521 -20.19 -13.91 -51.84
N MET A 522 -19.58 -13.83 -50.64
CA MET A 522 -18.35 -13.03 -50.39
C MET A 522 -17.84 -12.99 -48.93
N GLY A 523 -18.50 -13.63 -47.94
CA GLY A 523 -18.10 -13.49 -46.52
C GLY A 523 -17.37 -14.67 -45.85
N ILE A 524 -17.78 -15.92 -46.12
CA ILE A 524 -17.45 -17.09 -45.27
C ILE A 524 -16.10 -17.76 -45.61
N GLY A 525 -15.45 -17.35 -46.71
CA GLY A 525 -14.26 -18.02 -47.22
C GLY A 525 -13.00 -17.87 -46.37
N SER A 526 -12.82 -16.72 -45.69
CA SER A 526 -11.62 -16.45 -44.88
C SER A 526 -11.56 -17.26 -43.60
N ASP A 527 -12.70 -17.43 -42.92
CA ASP A 527 -12.73 -17.95 -41.55
C ASP A 527 -12.50 -19.47 -41.52
N MET A 528 -12.94 -20.16 -42.59
CA MET A 528 -12.63 -21.57 -42.79
C MET A 528 -11.14 -21.79 -43.14
N GLU A 529 -10.49 -20.84 -43.83
CA GLU A 529 -9.04 -20.91 -44.04
C GLU A 529 -8.28 -20.77 -42.72
N ASP A 530 -8.72 -19.90 -41.82
CA ASP A 530 -8.08 -19.73 -40.51
C ASP A 530 -8.25 -20.95 -39.60
N LEU A 531 -9.40 -21.63 -39.67
CA LEU A 531 -9.58 -22.93 -39.02
C LEU A 531 -8.62 -23.99 -39.57
N GLU A 532 -8.44 -24.06 -40.90
CA GLU A 532 -7.48 -24.99 -41.50
C GLU A 532 -6.02 -24.65 -41.13
N ARG A 533 -5.68 -23.36 -41.02
CA ARG A 533 -4.36 -22.91 -40.51
C ARG A 533 -4.15 -23.32 -39.05
N LEU A 534 -5.19 -23.26 -38.21
CA LEU A 534 -5.12 -23.74 -36.82
C LEU A 534 -4.93 -25.26 -36.76
N LYS A 535 -5.63 -26.04 -37.58
CA LYS A 535 -5.45 -27.50 -37.71
C LYS A 535 -4.05 -27.88 -38.14
N ALA A 536 -3.45 -27.12 -39.07
CA ALA A 536 -2.10 -27.36 -39.56
C ALA A 536 -1.04 -27.33 -38.44
N LEU A 537 -1.31 -26.64 -37.32
CA LEU A 537 -0.39 -26.61 -36.17
C LEU A 537 -0.14 -27.96 -35.52
N ARG A 538 -1.04 -28.94 -35.69
CA ARG A 538 -0.82 -30.32 -35.20
C ARG A 538 0.45 -30.95 -35.75
N THR A 539 0.85 -30.53 -36.95
CA THR A 539 2.05 -31.00 -37.66
C THR A 539 3.23 -30.01 -37.57
N ASN A 540 3.03 -28.84 -36.98
CA ASN A 540 4.07 -27.82 -36.84
C ASN A 540 4.99 -28.17 -35.67
N SER A 541 6.29 -28.28 -35.95
CA SER A 541 7.31 -28.66 -34.96
C SER A 541 7.36 -27.74 -33.73
N LEU A 542 6.99 -26.46 -33.87
CA LEU A 542 6.95 -25.49 -32.77
C LEU A 542 5.83 -25.77 -31.76
N TYR A 543 4.71 -26.36 -32.21
CA TYR A 543 3.49 -26.53 -31.40
C TYR A 543 3.27 -27.97 -30.92
N VAL A 544 4.18 -28.91 -31.24
CA VAL A 544 4.05 -30.34 -30.91
C VAL A 544 3.78 -30.58 -29.42
N THR A 545 4.43 -29.82 -28.53
CA THR A 545 4.24 -29.94 -27.08
C THR A 545 2.86 -29.49 -26.60
N LEU A 546 2.15 -28.70 -27.42
CA LEU A 546 0.82 -28.15 -27.12
C LEU A 546 -0.30 -28.96 -27.78
N ASN A 547 0.01 -30.08 -28.44
CA ASN A 547 -0.96 -30.87 -29.21
C ASN A 547 -2.19 -31.31 -28.41
N HIS A 548 -2.04 -31.63 -27.13
CA HIS A 548 -3.18 -31.96 -26.27
C HIS A 548 -4.17 -30.79 -26.15
N ALA A 549 -3.68 -29.60 -25.80
CA ALA A 549 -4.49 -28.38 -25.70
C ALA A 549 -5.06 -27.97 -27.06
N LEU A 550 -4.26 -28.07 -28.13
CA LEU A 550 -4.70 -27.80 -29.50
C LEU A 550 -5.82 -28.75 -29.94
N THR A 551 -5.77 -30.03 -29.55
CA THR A 551 -6.80 -31.01 -29.90
C THR A 551 -8.10 -30.69 -29.18
N ALA A 552 -8.06 -30.48 -27.86
CA ALA A 552 -9.23 -30.09 -27.08
C ALA A 552 -9.86 -28.78 -27.57
N CYS A 553 -9.04 -27.81 -27.95
CA CYS A 553 -9.49 -26.55 -28.54
C CYS A 553 -10.18 -26.75 -29.89
N LEU A 554 -9.62 -27.57 -30.79
CA LEU A 554 -10.23 -27.85 -32.09
C LEU A 554 -11.56 -28.59 -31.93
N ASP A 555 -11.63 -29.58 -31.03
CA ASP A 555 -12.86 -30.31 -30.73
C ASP A 555 -13.96 -29.36 -30.22
N PHE A 556 -13.59 -28.36 -29.42
CA PHE A 556 -14.51 -27.30 -28.98
C PHE A 556 -14.96 -26.41 -30.15
N ILE A 557 -14.04 -25.93 -30.97
CA ILE A 557 -14.36 -25.02 -32.10
C ILE A 557 -15.27 -25.71 -33.13
N GLU A 558 -15.06 -27.01 -33.37
CA GLU A 558 -15.81 -27.79 -34.34
C GLU A 558 -17.17 -28.29 -33.82
N ASP A 559 -17.46 -28.21 -32.52
CA ASP A 559 -18.77 -28.61 -31.99
C ASP A 559 -19.86 -27.57 -32.34
N PRO A 560 -20.87 -27.94 -33.16
CA PRO A 560 -21.94 -27.03 -33.55
C PRO A 560 -22.89 -26.65 -32.40
N LYS A 561 -22.65 -27.11 -31.17
CA LYS A 561 -23.37 -26.66 -29.97
C LYS A 561 -22.79 -25.38 -29.38
N HIS A 562 -21.55 -25.03 -29.67
CA HIS A 562 -20.91 -23.85 -29.08
C HIS A 562 -21.18 -22.59 -29.89
N CYS A 563 -21.63 -21.53 -29.23
CA CYS A 563 -22.08 -20.26 -29.79
C CYS A 563 -21.20 -19.09 -29.34
N ILE A 564 -21.52 -17.86 -29.75
CA ILE A 564 -20.74 -16.64 -29.41
C ILE A 564 -20.50 -16.49 -27.90
N GLN A 565 -21.48 -16.81 -27.06
CA GLN A 565 -21.39 -16.77 -25.60
C GLN A 565 -20.36 -17.76 -25.02
N ASP A 566 -20.02 -18.81 -25.77
CA ASP A 566 -19.08 -19.85 -25.34
C ASP A 566 -17.62 -19.45 -25.61
N THR A 567 -17.37 -18.28 -26.20
CA THR A 567 -16.00 -17.75 -26.44
C THR A 567 -15.22 -17.62 -25.12
N TYR A 568 -15.88 -17.13 -24.06
CA TYR A 568 -15.29 -17.08 -22.72
C TYR A 568 -14.97 -18.49 -22.19
N CYS A 569 -15.85 -19.47 -22.44
CA CYS A 569 -15.64 -20.86 -22.03
C CYS A 569 -14.41 -21.48 -22.72
N LEU A 570 -14.24 -21.23 -24.02
CA LEU A 570 -13.03 -21.66 -24.75
C LEU A 570 -11.76 -21.04 -24.12
N LEU A 571 -11.77 -19.73 -23.88
CA LEU A 571 -10.65 -19.02 -23.26
C LEU A 571 -10.32 -19.61 -21.88
N SER A 572 -11.35 -19.78 -21.04
CA SER A 572 -11.24 -20.39 -19.71
C SER A 572 -10.59 -21.78 -19.75
N GLN A 573 -11.03 -22.66 -20.66
CA GLN A 573 -10.47 -24.00 -20.82
C GLN A 573 -9.01 -23.98 -21.28
N MET A 574 -8.69 -23.11 -22.24
CA MET A 574 -7.32 -22.99 -22.74
C MET A 574 -6.38 -22.41 -21.69
N VAL A 575 -6.77 -21.35 -20.99
CA VAL A 575 -6.01 -20.77 -19.86
C VAL A 575 -5.75 -21.81 -18.79
N SER A 576 -6.77 -22.58 -18.42
CA SER A 576 -6.66 -23.66 -17.44
C SER A 576 -5.68 -24.77 -17.83
N THR A 577 -5.48 -24.97 -19.13
CA THR A 577 -4.60 -26.01 -19.67
C THR A 577 -3.18 -25.49 -19.94
N LEU A 578 -3.06 -24.23 -20.36
CA LEU A 578 -1.82 -23.65 -20.91
C LEU A 578 -1.15 -22.63 -19.97
N MET A 579 -1.89 -22.02 -19.04
CA MET A 579 -1.40 -20.93 -18.21
C MET A 579 -1.73 -21.17 -16.73
N LEU A 580 -0.81 -21.83 -16.03
CA LEU A 580 -0.88 -22.01 -14.58
C LEU A 580 -0.30 -20.78 -13.88
N HIS A 581 -1.06 -19.69 -13.85
CA HIS A 581 -0.68 -18.46 -13.15
C HIS A 581 -1.74 -18.05 -12.12
N PRO A 582 -1.37 -17.73 -10.86
CA PRO A 582 -2.33 -17.39 -9.80
C PRO A 582 -3.33 -16.28 -10.17
N MET A 583 -2.87 -15.23 -10.86
CA MET A 583 -3.74 -14.13 -11.32
C MET A 583 -4.89 -14.57 -12.25
N LEU A 584 -4.67 -15.65 -13.02
CA LEU A 584 -5.64 -16.17 -13.99
C LEU A 584 -6.59 -17.20 -13.38
N ARG A 585 -6.42 -17.55 -12.10
CA ARG A 585 -7.17 -18.63 -11.43
C ARG A 585 -8.69 -18.45 -11.53
N HIS A 586 -9.19 -17.23 -11.41
CA HIS A 586 -10.62 -16.95 -11.49
C HIS A 586 -11.22 -17.18 -12.88
N LEU A 587 -10.38 -17.27 -13.92
CA LEU A 587 -10.80 -17.68 -15.25
C LEU A 587 -10.89 -19.20 -15.38
N ALA A 588 -10.31 -19.98 -14.46
CA ALA A 588 -10.39 -21.43 -14.52
C ALA A 588 -11.74 -21.95 -14.00
N PRO A 589 -12.30 -23.04 -14.58
CA PRO A 589 -13.55 -23.59 -14.11
C PRO A 589 -13.41 -24.09 -12.65
N PRO A 590 -14.50 -24.06 -11.86
CA PRO A 590 -14.47 -24.37 -10.41
C PRO A 590 -13.86 -25.74 -10.07
N SER A 591 -13.93 -26.71 -10.99
CA SER A 591 -13.37 -28.05 -10.82
C SER A 591 -11.83 -28.12 -10.86
N LEU A 592 -11.17 -27.09 -11.41
CA LEU A 592 -9.70 -27.01 -11.54
C LEU A 592 -9.06 -26.00 -10.58
N SER A 593 -9.81 -25.00 -10.11
CA SER A 593 -9.36 -24.04 -9.10
C SER A 593 -8.95 -24.70 -7.78
N ALA A 594 -9.49 -25.90 -7.50
CA ALA A 594 -9.12 -26.75 -6.36
C ALA A 594 -7.81 -27.54 -6.55
N LYS A 595 -7.37 -27.78 -7.80
CA LYS A 595 -6.09 -28.46 -8.10
C LYS A 595 -4.89 -27.51 -8.03
N ILE A 596 -5.11 -26.23 -8.31
CA ILE A 596 -4.08 -25.18 -8.19
C ILE A 596 -3.71 -24.94 -6.72
N THR A 597 -4.67 -25.09 -5.80
CA THR A 597 -4.45 -25.06 -4.34
C THR A 597 -3.81 -26.33 -3.79
N SER A 598 -3.86 -27.46 -4.52
CA SER A 598 -3.34 -28.75 -4.05
C SER A 598 -1.98 -29.13 -4.63
N ALA A 599 -1.30 -28.25 -5.37
CA ALA A 599 0.05 -28.50 -5.85
C ALA A 599 1.04 -28.22 -4.70
N PRO A 600 1.71 -29.24 -4.13
CA PRO A 600 2.61 -29.00 -3.01
C PRO A 600 3.91 -28.36 -3.50
N ALA A 601 4.32 -27.28 -2.84
CA ALA A 601 5.73 -26.93 -2.77
C ALA A 601 6.44 -28.04 -1.96
N ASN A 602 7.23 -28.86 -2.66
CA ASN A 602 8.09 -29.94 -2.18
C ASN A 602 7.46 -31.32 -1.92
N LEU A 603 8.02 -32.31 -2.63
CA LEU A 603 8.13 -33.70 -2.21
C LEU A 603 8.86 -33.76 -0.85
N ALA A 604 8.16 -34.06 0.23
CA ALA A 604 8.62 -34.97 1.29
C ALA A 604 7.51 -35.13 2.34
N ASP A 605 7.33 -36.38 2.76
CA ASP A 605 6.68 -36.84 3.99
C ASP A 605 5.15 -36.84 4.06
N SER A 606 4.63 -37.96 3.58
CA SER A 606 3.43 -38.62 4.10
C SER A 606 3.57 -38.95 5.59
N LEU A 607 2.52 -38.68 6.40
CA LEU A 607 1.78 -39.65 7.25
C LEU A 607 0.90 -38.95 8.32
N VAL A 608 -0.40 -39.35 8.36
CA VAL A 608 -1.24 -39.57 9.57
C VAL A 608 -1.80 -38.28 10.26
N LEU A 609 -3.08 -38.07 10.62
CA LEU A 609 -4.26 -38.90 10.94
C LEU A 609 -5.57 -38.07 10.85
N ASN A 610 -6.70 -38.78 10.65
CA ASN A 610 -8.11 -38.35 10.73
C ASN A 610 -8.50 -37.52 11.96
N ASN A 611 -9.44 -36.56 11.81
CA ASN A 611 -10.83 -36.75 12.26
C ASN A 611 -11.78 -35.58 11.94
N SER A 612 -13.03 -35.98 11.73
CA SER A 612 -14.26 -35.23 11.46
C SER A 612 -14.68 -34.22 12.53
N ASN A 613 -15.26 -33.09 12.12
CA ASN A 613 -16.67 -32.74 12.41
C ASN A 613 -17.06 -31.42 11.74
N ALA A 614 -18.14 -31.49 10.95
CA ALA A 614 -18.82 -30.34 10.37
C ALA A 614 -19.85 -29.79 11.36
N SER A 615 -19.86 -28.47 11.55
CA SER A 615 -21.00 -27.76 12.12
C SER A 615 -21.15 -26.38 11.48
N ASN A 616 -22.36 -26.13 11.01
CA ASN A 616 -22.88 -24.93 10.37
C ASN A 616 -22.41 -23.60 10.99
N SER A 617 -21.95 -22.65 10.17
CA SER A 617 -21.98 -21.22 10.49
C SER A 617 -22.37 -20.39 9.28
N VAL A 618 -23.35 -19.53 9.50
CA VAL A 618 -23.91 -18.54 8.58
C VAL A 618 -22.82 -17.52 8.22
N ALA A 619 -22.67 -17.24 6.93
CA ALA A 619 -21.72 -16.24 6.42
C ALA A 619 -22.07 -14.84 6.94
N PRO A 620 -21.12 -14.08 7.53
CA PRO A 620 -21.33 -12.66 7.80
C PRO A 620 -21.09 -11.86 6.51
N SER A 621 -22.06 -11.01 6.19
CA SER A 621 -21.99 -9.99 5.14
C SER A 621 -20.85 -9.02 5.41
N ALA A 622 -20.01 -8.78 4.39
CA ALA A 622 -18.93 -7.81 4.41
C ALA A 622 -19.44 -6.39 4.74
N PRO A 623 -18.78 -5.62 5.62
CA PRO A 623 -19.16 -4.25 5.91
C PRO A 623 -18.79 -3.35 4.72
N VAL A 624 -19.76 -2.56 4.26
CA VAL A 624 -19.55 -1.46 3.32
C VAL A 624 -18.74 -0.38 4.01
N LEU A 625 -17.49 -0.20 3.60
CA LEU A 625 -16.63 0.90 4.06
C LEU A 625 -17.13 2.22 3.45
N LEU A 626 -17.96 2.94 4.19
CA LEU A 626 -18.25 4.35 3.92
C LEU A 626 -17.07 5.19 4.42
N PHE A 627 -16.23 5.64 3.49
CA PHE A 627 -15.28 6.71 3.77
C PHE A 627 -16.07 8.02 3.85
N GLU A 628 -16.26 8.54 5.06
CA GLU A 628 -16.83 9.88 5.25
C GLU A 628 -15.87 10.92 4.64
N SER A 629 -16.33 11.57 3.58
CA SER A 629 -15.66 12.70 2.96
C SER A 629 -15.82 13.94 3.82
N GLU A 630 -14.88 14.20 4.73
CA GLU A 630 -14.75 15.55 5.28
C GLU A 630 -14.07 16.46 4.25
N SER A 631 -14.86 17.45 3.85
CA SER A 631 -14.57 18.50 2.87
C SER A 631 -13.28 19.25 3.18
N LEU A 632 -12.32 19.21 2.25
CA LEU A 632 -11.25 20.20 2.19
C LEU A 632 -11.00 20.64 0.73
N ILE A 633 -11.01 21.96 0.58
CA ILE A 633 -10.49 22.81 -0.51
C ILE A 633 -11.50 23.23 -1.60
N ASN A 634 -12.21 24.33 -1.31
CA ASN A 634 -12.58 25.34 -2.33
C ASN A 634 -11.29 26.05 -2.77
N ILE A 635 -10.94 25.97 -4.06
CA ILE A 635 -10.01 26.91 -4.69
C ILE A 635 -10.85 27.89 -5.51
N GLU A 636 -10.92 29.14 -5.06
CA GLU A 636 -11.43 30.25 -5.85
C GLU A 636 -10.53 30.46 -7.08
N GLU A 637 -11.14 30.45 -8.27
CA GLU A 637 -10.52 30.86 -9.52
C GLU A 637 -10.19 32.37 -9.48
N ASN A 638 -8.90 32.70 -9.41
CA ASN A 638 -8.44 34.06 -9.61
C ASN A 638 -8.56 34.45 -11.09
N THR A 639 -9.53 35.32 -11.37
CA THR A 639 -9.68 36.06 -12.62
C THR A 639 -8.44 36.91 -12.93
N VAL A 640 -7.91 36.75 -14.13
CA VAL A 640 -6.85 37.58 -14.74
C VAL A 640 -7.34 39.02 -14.94
N PRO A 641 -6.59 40.07 -14.55
CA PRO A 641 -6.92 41.44 -14.94
C PRO A 641 -6.33 41.75 -16.31
N THR A 642 -7.20 42.09 -17.26
CA THR A 642 -6.89 42.76 -18.52
C THR A 642 -6.26 44.13 -18.26
N ALA A 643 -5.07 44.37 -18.82
CA ALA A 643 -4.46 45.70 -18.89
C ALA A 643 -5.12 46.56 -19.99
N PRO A 644 -5.31 47.88 -19.78
CA PRO A 644 -5.78 48.76 -20.82
C PRO A 644 -4.62 49.27 -21.70
N THR A 645 -4.98 49.50 -22.95
CA THR A 645 -4.26 50.19 -24.02
C THR A 645 -3.67 51.54 -23.61
N GLU A 646 -2.39 51.74 -23.95
CA GLU A 646 -1.87 52.87 -24.75
C GLU A 646 -0.52 52.48 -25.39
#